data_AF-A0A4W5QA89-F1
#
_entry.id   AF-A0A4W5QA89-F1
#
_cell.length_a   1.000
_cell.length_b   1.000
_cell.length_c   1.000
_cell.angle_alpha   90.00
_cell.angle_beta   90.00
_cell.angle_gamma   90.00
#
_symmetry.space_group_name_H-M   'P 1'
#
loop_
_entity.id
_entity.type
_entity.pdbx_description
1 polymer ?
#
loop_
_entity_poly.entity_id
_entity_poly.type
_entity_poly.pdbx_seq_one_letter_code
_entity_poly.pdbx_strand_id
1 'polypeptide(L)'
;MDTKAVFAALYSVCEENATFFSEGANGARGGAAQRLVDTMTLIQEHARSLEPVISGFAAVYHHFDFDPHIPANGYRSLVKVVRCCILHIIHKGRYISTNRRSIFFRTAHNAGEMEAYCSALCQLRALLYLAQRLLHDNSHGNLFFHEESGLSQSFIREYSSMHKGCFYGRCLGFQFTPAIRPCLQTIAIGLVAFGENYRRHQSGIGVAASSFFTSGKYAIDPELRGAEFERITQNLDVHFWKAFWNITETEVLSSLASMTSTQVKVNRALSVPPVPFDLPLMADPHLTVTIEAPSAHTGPGPVQMRLISYELREGQDSEALLSLSRSEGGPISLSLGMKTKQSPPSRWLLVHYHGGGFVAQTSKSHEPYLKSWSQDLGVPILSVDYSLAPEAPFPRALEDCFYAYCWAIKNHHLLGWTGENVCLAGDSAGGNLCITTSMRAASHGVRMPDGIVAAYPAILLTAYASPSRLLTLFDPLLPLSVLSRCLSAYAGEEPQAEKQVEKVSTLSMVRRDTGLLLRDFKQGASNWIHSLLDPNRAAATASTGRYTMRKSVSEASISSPHSDPPVPPEHPSDFSLRRESLKSLAGHANKANATPATPTTPPDNMSFFLSKEEVVSMSDALSSVAIAPPEGEEGVVLKHPREFPLGFEPLRSERLAEMKLATSPVVRNPYMSPLLAPDSMLRGLPPIHLVDWLVPILFGNVDQPVTLCVVDDLPHGFLSLSQLSRETREMSLTRRTRPRSRACTATWKGPITVLPPWVTQRNSLQHPFRGRSCWLPGEGV
;
A
#
# COMPACT_ATOMS: atom_id res chain seq x y z
N MET A 1 12.57 -21.23 6.68
CA MET A 1 11.77 -22.45 6.48
C MET A 1 12.04 -22.99 5.09
N ASP A 2 12.33 -24.28 4.99
CA ASP A 2 12.67 -24.99 3.75
C ASP A 2 11.50 -25.05 2.75
N THR A 3 11.75 -24.61 1.51
CA THR A 3 10.78 -24.65 0.39
C THR A 3 10.45 -26.10 0.01
N LYS A 4 11.44 -27.00 0.02
CA LYS A 4 11.25 -28.41 -0.36
C LYS A 4 10.28 -29.12 0.58
N ALA A 5 10.43 -28.91 1.89
CA ALA A 5 9.52 -29.47 2.88
C ALA A 5 8.05 -29.03 2.68
N VAL A 6 7.82 -27.78 2.24
CA VAL A 6 6.46 -27.27 1.98
C VAL A 6 5.85 -27.99 0.77
N PHE A 7 6.59 -28.11 -0.34
CA PHE A 7 6.10 -28.80 -1.53
C PHE A 7 5.90 -30.30 -1.30
N ALA A 8 6.82 -30.96 -0.58
CA ALA A 8 6.65 -32.36 -0.18
C ALA A 8 5.35 -32.60 0.62
N ALA A 9 5.05 -31.71 1.56
CA ALA A 9 3.80 -31.77 2.33
C ALA A 9 2.56 -31.53 1.45
N LEU A 10 2.66 -30.63 0.44
CA LEU A 10 1.58 -30.41 -0.52
C LEU A 10 1.32 -31.67 -1.36
N TYR A 11 2.37 -32.28 -1.91
CA TYR A 11 2.23 -33.48 -2.74
C TYR A 11 1.59 -34.64 -1.96
N SER A 12 2.07 -34.93 -0.74
CA SER A 12 1.53 -36.00 0.11
C SER A 12 0.05 -35.77 0.43
N VAL A 13 -0.33 -34.55 0.84
CA VAL A 13 -1.72 -34.25 1.20
C VAL A 13 -2.66 -34.33 0.00
N CYS A 14 -2.21 -33.88 -1.19
CA CYS A 14 -3.01 -33.99 -2.41
C CYS A 14 -3.17 -35.45 -2.85
N GLU A 15 -2.09 -36.24 -2.84
CA GLU A 15 -2.09 -37.65 -3.24
C GLU A 15 -2.97 -38.50 -2.30
N GLU A 16 -2.79 -38.36 -0.99
CA GLU A 16 -3.58 -39.09 0.02
C GLU A 16 -5.09 -38.83 -0.10
N ASN A 17 -5.48 -37.61 -0.46
CA ASN A 17 -6.89 -37.26 -0.64
C ASN A 17 -7.42 -37.70 -2.01
N ALA A 18 -6.65 -37.50 -3.09
CA ALA A 18 -7.03 -37.97 -4.41
C ALA A 18 -7.30 -39.48 -4.40
N THR A 19 -6.36 -40.29 -3.91
CA THR A 19 -6.50 -41.76 -3.83
C THR A 19 -7.75 -42.18 -3.06
N PHE A 20 -7.99 -41.60 -1.87
CA PHE A 20 -9.16 -41.94 -1.07
C PHE A 20 -10.50 -41.64 -1.77
N PHE A 21 -10.60 -40.50 -2.45
CA PHE A 21 -11.84 -40.13 -3.14
C PHE A 21 -11.99 -40.85 -4.49
N SER A 22 -10.89 -41.28 -5.13
CA SER A 22 -10.90 -42.12 -6.33
C SER A 22 -11.37 -43.55 -6.05
N GLU A 23 -10.90 -44.18 -4.97
CA GLU A 23 -11.27 -45.56 -4.60
C GLU A 23 -12.76 -45.70 -4.23
N GLY A 24 -13.39 -44.62 -3.77
CA GLY A 24 -14.81 -44.57 -3.42
C GLY A 24 -15.77 -44.23 -4.57
N ALA A 25 -15.28 -43.96 -5.78
CA ALA A 25 -16.09 -43.48 -6.90
C ALA A 25 -16.96 -44.56 -7.55
N ASN A 26 -16.68 -45.85 -7.30
CA ASN A 26 -17.42 -46.98 -7.89
C ASN A 26 -18.76 -47.30 -7.19
N GLY A 27 -19.21 -46.49 -6.24
CA GLY A 27 -20.52 -46.68 -5.59
C GLY A 27 -21.02 -45.45 -4.84
N ALA A 28 -21.94 -44.71 -5.44
CA ALA A 28 -22.83 -43.75 -4.78
C ALA A 28 -22.18 -42.59 -3.95
N ARG A 29 -21.00 -42.10 -4.32
CA ARG A 29 -20.46 -40.82 -3.82
C ARG A 29 -20.43 -39.80 -4.95
N GLY A 30 -21.35 -38.83 -4.90
CA GLY A 30 -21.69 -37.90 -5.99
C GLY A 30 -20.57 -36.96 -6.46
N GLY A 31 -20.85 -36.16 -7.50
CA GLY A 31 -19.88 -35.36 -8.27
C GLY A 31 -18.96 -34.40 -7.49
N ALA A 32 -19.23 -34.13 -6.21
CA ALA A 32 -18.32 -33.39 -5.33
C ALA A 32 -17.03 -34.16 -4.98
N ALA A 33 -17.07 -35.50 -4.92
CA ALA A 33 -15.87 -36.30 -4.67
C ALA A 33 -14.92 -36.29 -5.89
N GLN A 34 -15.48 -36.42 -7.10
CA GLN A 34 -14.70 -36.31 -8.34
C GLN A 34 -14.05 -34.93 -8.47
N ARG A 35 -14.80 -33.85 -8.21
CA ARG A 35 -14.27 -32.48 -8.17
C ARG A 35 -13.07 -32.33 -7.24
N LEU A 36 -13.07 -32.99 -6.07
CA LEU A 36 -11.90 -32.98 -5.18
C LEU A 36 -10.69 -33.69 -5.80
N VAL A 37 -10.88 -34.85 -6.45
CA VAL A 37 -9.80 -35.58 -7.14
C VAL A 37 -9.20 -34.72 -8.24
N ASP A 38 -10.04 -34.15 -9.09
CA ASP A 38 -9.63 -33.30 -10.21
C ASP A 38 -8.84 -32.08 -9.71
N THR A 39 -9.36 -31.43 -8.66
CA THR A 39 -8.72 -30.26 -8.05
C THR A 39 -7.38 -30.60 -7.41
N MET A 40 -7.28 -31.70 -6.66
CA MET A 40 -6.01 -32.11 -6.04
C MET A 40 -4.95 -32.43 -7.10
N THR A 41 -5.36 -33.07 -8.18
CA THR A 41 -4.48 -33.39 -9.32
C THR A 41 -3.98 -32.12 -9.99
N LEU A 42 -4.86 -31.16 -10.24
CA LEU A 42 -4.50 -29.86 -10.83
C LEU A 42 -3.58 -29.04 -9.91
N ILE A 43 -3.81 -29.06 -8.59
CA ILE A 43 -2.91 -28.44 -7.62
C ILE A 43 -1.51 -29.04 -7.70
N GLN A 44 -1.38 -30.36 -7.82
CA GLN A 44 -0.08 -31.02 -7.97
C GLN A 44 0.62 -30.59 -9.28
N GLU A 45 -0.11 -30.43 -10.38
CA GLU A 45 0.46 -29.93 -11.64
C GLU A 45 1.01 -28.51 -11.51
N HIS A 46 0.23 -27.61 -10.91
CA HIS A 46 0.69 -26.25 -10.60
C HIS A 46 1.89 -26.26 -9.67
N ALA A 47 1.88 -27.12 -8.64
CA ALA A 47 2.97 -27.23 -7.68
C ALA A 47 4.29 -27.66 -8.33
N ARG A 48 4.27 -28.69 -9.20
CA ARG A 48 5.47 -29.16 -9.94
C ARG A 48 6.10 -28.04 -10.78
N SER A 49 5.27 -27.18 -11.34
CA SER A 49 5.73 -26.05 -12.15
C SER A 49 6.23 -24.88 -11.31
N LEU A 50 5.66 -24.68 -10.12
CA LEU A 50 5.99 -23.58 -9.21
C LEU A 50 7.24 -23.85 -8.36
N GLU A 51 7.48 -25.10 -7.97
CA GLU A 51 8.61 -25.48 -7.11
C GLU A 51 9.98 -24.99 -7.61
N PRO A 52 10.38 -25.22 -8.89
CA PRO A 52 11.65 -24.70 -9.39
C PRO A 52 11.67 -23.16 -9.45
N VAL A 53 10.55 -22.54 -9.85
CA VAL A 53 10.44 -21.07 -9.96
C VAL A 53 10.61 -20.40 -8.61
N ILE A 54 9.92 -20.89 -7.57
CA ILE A 54 10.02 -20.36 -6.21
C ILE A 54 11.43 -20.57 -5.64
N SER A 55 12.04 -21.74 -5.89
CA SER A 55 13.41 -22.02 -5.47
C SER A 55 14.40 -21.06 -6.12
N GLY A 56 14.19 -20.76 -7.40
CA GLY A 56 14.89 -19.74 -8.15
C GLY A 56 14.78 -18.35 -7.52
N PHE A 57 13.56 -17.84 -7.34
CA PHE A 57 13.36 -16.54 -6.69
C PHE A 57 13.98 -16.49 -5.29
N ALA A 58 13.89 -17.58 -4.51
CA ALA A 58 14.50 -17.66 -3.20
C ALA A 58 16.03 -17.50 -3.20
N ALA A 59 16.68 -17.87 -4.30
CA ALA A 59 18.11 -17.67 -4.49
C ALA A 59 18.48 -16.23 -4.85
N VAL A 60 17.56 -15.42 -5.42
CA VAL A 60 17.94 -14.11 -6.01
C VAL A 60 17.21 -12.90 -5.43
N TYR A 61 16.03 -13.04 -4.80
CA TYR A 61 15.23 -11.87 -4.39
C TYR A 61 15.95 -10.97 -3.37
N HIS A 62 16.97 -11.48 -2.67
CA HIS A 62 17.62 -10.76 -1.58
C HIS A 62 18.56 -9.68 -2.10
N HIS A 63 18.97 -9.78 -3.36
CA HIS A 63 19.72 -8.73 -4.07
C HIS A 63 18.86 -7.50 -4.40
N PHE A 64 17.54 -7.61 -4.28
CA PHE A 64 16.59 -6.53 -4.50
C PHE A 64 16.03 -5.95 -3.19
N ASP A 65 16.49 -6.45 -2.03
CA ASP A 65 16.11 -5.91 -0.74
C ASP A 65 16.67 -4.49 -0.57
N PHE A 66 15.89 -3.64 0.10
CA PHE A 66 16.27 -2.26 0.43
C PHE A 66 17.63 -2.15 1.11
N ASP A 67 17.88 -3.04 2.07
CA ASP A 67 19.11 -3.15 2.83
C ASP A 67 19.20 -4.62 3.33
N PRO A 68 20.40 -5.20 3.50
CA PRO A 68 20.55 -6.56 4.03
C PRO A 68 19.82 -6.82 5.35
N HIS A 69 19.61 -5.79 6.17
CA HIS A 69 18.87 -5.83 7.43
C HIS A 69 17.37 -5.54 7.27
N ILE A 70 16.94 -4.98 6.13
CA ILE A 70 15.54 -4.66 5.81
C ILE A 70 15.10 -5.43 4.56
N PRO A 71 14.73 -6.72 4.71
CA PRO A 71 14.37 -7.55 3.56
C PRO A 71 13.01 -7.18 3.00
N ALA A 72 13.00 -6.21 2.09
CA ALA A 72 11.80 -5.57 1.61
C ALA A 72 11.86 -5.38 0.08
N ASN A 73 11.20 -6.28 -0.64
CA ASN A 73 11.05 -6.17 -2.10
C ASN A 73 9.83 -6.95 -2.61
N GLY A 74 9.39 -6.64 -3.83
CA GLY A 74 8.12 -7.19 -4.34
C GLY A 74 8.21 -8.64 -4.78
N TYR A 75 9.39 -9.12 -5.19
CA TYR A 75 9.61 -10.53 -5.50
C TYR A 75 9.49 -11.39 -4.24
N ARG A 76 10.10 -10.95 -3.13
CA ARG A 76 9.97 -11.60 -1.82
C ARG A 76 8.52 -11.64 -1.36
N SER A 77 7.78 -10.53 -1.51
CA SER A 77 6.35 -10.49 -1.18
C SER A 77 5.52 -11.44 -2.05
N LEU A 78 5.81 -11.52 -3.36
CA LEU A 78 5.12 -12.45 -4.26
C LEU A 78 5.34 -13.91 -3.85
N VAL A 79 6.59 -14.29 -3.55
CA VAL A 79 6.93 -15.63 -3.04
C VAL A 79 6.24 -15.91 -1.71
N LYS A 80 6.19 -14.93 -0.80
CA LYS A 80 5.48 -15.04 0.49
C LYS A 80 3.99 -15.34 0.27
N VAL A 81 3.33 -14.64 -0.65
CA VAL A 81 1.91 -14.84 -0.96
C VAL A 81 1.66 -16.24 -1.55
N VAL A 82 2.50 -16.69 -2.49
CA VAL A 82 2.39 -18.04 -3.06
C VAL A 82 2.53 -19.10 -1.97
N ARG A 83 3.49 -18.92 -1.06
CA ARG A 83 3.66 -19.79 0.11
C ARG A 83 2.43 -19.79 1.02
N CYS A 84 1.83 -18.63 1.31
CA CYS A 84 0.60 -18.55 2.11
C CYS A 84 -0.54 -19.35 1.46
N CYS A 85 -0.68 -19.29 0.13
CA CYS A 85 -1.68 -20.06 -0.62
C CYS A 85 -1.44 -21.57 -0.47
N ILE A 86 -0.21 -22.03 -0.70
CA ILE A 86 0.18 -23.45 -0.55
C ILE A 86 -0.04 -23.94 0.89
N LEU A 87 0.34 -23.14 1.90
CA LEU A 87 0.15 -23.50 3.30
C LEU A 87 -1.35 -23.63 3.66
N HIS A 88 -2.21 -22.78 3.11
CA HIS A 88 -3.66 -22.91 3.29
C HIS A 88 -4.18 -24.19 2.63
N ILE A 89 -3.75 -24.50 1.41
CA ILE A 89 -4.09 -25.74 0.70
C ILE A 89 -3.67 -26.97 1.53
N ILE A 90 -2.44 -27.00 2.06
CA ILE A 90 -1.96 -28.10 2.92
C ILE A 90 -2.83 -28.21 4.17
N HIS A 91 -3.10 -27.09 4.84
CA HIS A 91 -3.93 -27.08 6.05
C HIS A 91 -5.33 -27.62 5.77
N LYS A 92 -5.96 -27.15 4.68
CA LYS A 92 -7.29 -27.59 4.28
C LYS A 92 -7.31 -29.06 3.86
N GLY A 93 -6.31 -29.51 3.11
CA GLY A 93 -6.17 -30.91 2.74
C GLY A 93 -5.97 -31.83 3.94
N ARG A 94 -5.18 -31.42 4.94
CA ARG A 94 -5.07 -32.16 6.22
C ARG A 94 -6.39 -32.22 6.98
N TYR A 95 -7.14 -31.12 7.01
CA TYR A 95 -8.49 -31.12 7.57
C TYR A 95 -9.40 -32.13 6.85
N ILE A 96 -9.35 -32.18 5.52
CA ILE A 96 -10.08 -33.16 4.72
C ILE A 96 -9.62 -34.58 5.08
N SER A 97 -8.31 -34.86 5.12
CA SER A 97 -7.77 -36.18 5.49
C SER A 97 -8.31 -36.69 6.83
N THR A 98 -8.36 -35.81 7.84
CA THR A 98 -8.83 -36.15 9.19
C THR A 98 -10.35 -36.31 9.27
N ASN A 99 -11.11 -35.48 8.54
CA ASN A 99 -12.56 -35.38 8.71
C ASN A 99 -13.38 -36.10 7.62
N ARG A 100 -12.77 -36.58 6.53
CA ARG A 100 -13.46 -37.19 5.37
C ARG A 100 -14.35 -38.40 5.67
N ARG A 101 -14.21 -39.02 6.85
CA ARG A 101 -15.06 -40.14 7.33
C ARG A 101 -16.16 -39.70 8.30
N SER A 102 -16.19 -38.43 8.69
CA SER A 102 -17.19 -37.88 9.60
C SER A 102 -18.55 -37.70 8.91
N ILE A 103 -19.64 -37.97 9.64
CA ILE A 103 -21.01 -37.75 9.16
C ILE A 103 -21.33 -36.26 8.91
N PHE A 104 -20.59 -35.34 9.53
CA PHE A 104 -20.75 -33.90 9.35
C PHE A 104 -19.86 -33.34 8.23
N PHE A 105 -19.08 -34.21 7.55
CA PHE A 105 -18.19 -33.79 6.47
C PHE A 105 -18.99 -33.38 5.22
N ARG A 106 -18.93 -32.10 4.88
CA ARG A 106 -19.59 -31.55 3.69
C ARG A 106 -18.63 -31.59 2.50
N THR A 107 -18.64 -32.68 1.74
CA THR A 107 -17.74 -32.88 0.59
C THR A 107 -17.80 -31.72 -0.41
N ALA A 108 -19.01 -31.28 -0.80
CA ALA A 108 -19.18 -30.18 -1.75
C ALA A 108 -18.62 -28.84 -1.26
N HIS A 109 -18.72 -28.54 0.04
CA HIS A 109 -18.17 -27.32 0.62
C HIS A 109 -16.64 -27.34 0.61
N ASN A 110 -16.03 -28.47 0.97
CA ASN A 110 -14.57 -28.63 0.96
C ASN A 110 -14.02 -28.64 -0.47
N ALA A 111 -14.75 -29.24 -1.42
CA ALA A 111 -14.42 -29.17 -2.85
C ALA A 111 -14.36 -27.71 -3.32
N GLY A 112 -15.41 -26.92 -3.05
CA GLY A 112 -15.44 -25.51 -3.43
C GLY A 112 -14.32 -24.65 -2.82
N GLU A 113 -13.90 -24.94 -1.57
CA GLU A 113 -12.76 -24.23 -0.98
C GLU A 113 -11.42 -24.63 -1.64
N MET A 114 -11.21 -25.91 -1.91
CA MET A 114 -10.01 -26.37 -2.61
C MET A 114 -9.93 -25.82 -4.04
N GLU A 115 -11.05 -25.78 -4.76
CA GLU A 115 -11.14 -25.21 -6.11
C GLU A 115 -10.82 -23.72 -6.13
N ALA A 116 -11.34 -22.95 -5.17
CA ALA A 116 -11.06 -21.53 -5.05
C ALA A 116 -9.54 -21.27 -4.84
N TYR A 117 -8.89 -22.05 -3.99
CA TYR A 117 -7.44 -21.95 -3.78
C TYR A 117 -6.63 -22.51 -4.95
N CYS A 118 -7.14 -23.49 -5.70
CA CYS A 118 -6.53 -23.95 -6.95
C CYS A 118 -6.54 -22.84 -8.02
N SER A 119 -7.67 -22.15 -8.19
CA SER A 119 -7.78 -20.99 -9.09
C SER A 119 -6.86 -19.85 -8.68
N ALA A 120 -6.77 -19.56 -7.37
CA ALA A 120 -5.82 -18.58 -6.86
C ALA A 120 -4.36 -19.00 -7.11
N LEU A 121 -4.01 -20.28 -6.92
CA LEU A 121 -2.68 -20.81 -7.19
C LEU A 121 -2.32 -20.72 -8.68
N CYS A 122 -3.28 -20.99 -9.58
CA CYS A 122 -3.12 -20.81 -11.03
C CYS A 122 -2.75 -19.35 -11.37
N GLN A 123 -3.49 -18.38 -10.82
CA GLN A 123 -3.20 -16.96 -11.07
C GLN A 123 -1.88 -16.50 -10.42
N LEU A 124 -1.53 -17.02 -9.24
CA LEU A 124 -0.23 -16.75 -8.62
C LEU A 124 0.93 -17.33 -9.44
N ARG A 125 0.74 -18.48 -10.09
CA ARG A 125 1.71 -19.04 -11.05
C ARG A 125 1.91 -18.11 -12.25
N ALA A 126 0.83 -17.58 -12.81
CA ALA A 126 0.92 -16.60 -13.89
C ALA A 126 1.67 -15.33 -13.47
N LEU A 127 1.40 -14.81 -12.26
CA LEU A 127 2.11 -13.65 -11.72
C LEU A 127 3.61 -13.92 -11.52
N LEU A 128 3.99 -15.14 -11.09
CA LEU A 128 5.39 -15.51 -10.98
C LEU A 128 6.08 -15.59 -12.34
N TYR A 129 5.42 -16.07 -13.39
CA TYR A 129 5.98 -16.04 -14.75
C TYR A 129 6.18 -14.62 -15.26
N LEU A 130 5.22 -13.72 -15.03
CA LEU A 130 5.41 -12.30 -15.32
C LEU A 130 6.60 -11.74 -14.53
N ALA A 131 6.74 -12.08 -13.25
CA ALA A 131 7.87 -11.66 -12.42
C ALA A 131 9.23 -12.19 -12.93
N GLN A 132 9.31 -13.42 -13.44
CA GLN A 132 10.55 -13.96 -14.03
C GLN A 132 10.99 -13.14 -15.23
N ARG A 133 10.02 -12.70 -16.03
CA ARG A 133 10.26 -11.84 -17.17
C ARG A 133 10.66 -10.42 -16.75
N LEU A 134 10.07 -9.89 -15.66
CA LEU A 134 10.55 -8.64 -15.05
C LEU A 134 12.01 -8.74 -14.59
N LEU A 135 12.44 -9.90 -14.08
CA LEU A 135 13.85 -10.12 -13.71
C LEU A 135 14.77 -10.20 -14.92
N HIS A 136 14.31 -10.81 -16.01
CA HIS A 136 15.08 -10.91 -17.26
C HIS A 136 15.33 -9.55 -17.90
N ASP A 137 14.29 -8.71 -17.97
CA ASP A 137 14.36 -7.44 -18.69
C ASP A 137 14.92 -6.28 -17.83
N ASN A 138 15.06 -6.46 -16.51
CA ASN A 138 15.66 -5.47 -15.62
C ASN A 138 17.18 -5.67 -15.50
N SER A 139 17.89 -4.55 -15.39
CA SER A 139 19.28 -4.58 -14.93
C SER A 139 19.36 -5.00 -13.46
N HIS A 140 20.47 -5.67 -13.10
CA HIS A 140 20.70 -6.18 -11.76
C HIS A 140 20.52 -5.09 -10.69
N GLY A 141 19.76 -5.41 -9.63
CA GLY A 141 19.52 -4.50 -8.50
C GLY A 141 18.44 -3.43 -8.75
N ASN A 142 17.91 -3.32 -9.98
CA ASN A 142 16.85 -2.36 -10.29
C ASN A 142 15.46 -2.99 -10.19
N LEU A 143 14.55 -2.27 -9.52
CA LEU A 143 13.13 -2.63 -9.40
C LEU A 143 12.26 -1.99 -10.50
N PHE A 144 12.82 -1.01 -11.22
CA PHE A 144 12.14 -0.25 -12.28
C PHE A 144 12.98 -0.23 -13.55
N PHE A 145 12.29 -0.22 -14.69
CA PHE A 145 12.90 -0.22 -16.01
C PHE A 145 13.17 1.23 -16.46
N HIS A 146 14.36 1.48 -17.02
CA HIS A 146 14.73 2.79 -17.57
C HIS A 146 14.33 2.97 -19.05
N GLU A 147 14.10 1.88 -19.79
CA GLU A 147 13.77 1.91 -21.22
C GLU A 147 12.50 1.10 -21.53
N GLU A 148 11.61 1.67 -22.35
CA GLU A 148 10.33 1.07 -22.74
C GLU A 148 10.54 -0.06 -23.77
N SER A 149 10.90 -1.26 -23.32
CA SER A 149 10.89 -2.49 -24.14
C SER A 149 9.46 -2.97 -24.49
N GLY A 150 8.43 -2.11 -24.37
CA GLY A 150 7.02 -2.50 -24.48
C GLY A 150 6.50 -3.34 -23.31
N LEU A 151 7.35 -3.74 -22.37
CA LEU A 151 7.00 -4.62 -21.25
C LEU A 151 5.90 -4.05 -20.36
N SER A 152 5.89 -2.74 -20.09
CA SER A 152 4.83 -2.11 -19.29
C SER A 152 3.47 -2.17 -19.99
N GLN A 153 3.43 -2.04 -21.32
CA GLN A 153 2.19 -2.21 -22.09
C GLN A 153 1.72 -3.67 -22.07
N SER A 154 2.65 -4.61 -22.19
CA SER A 154 2.33 -6.04 -22.08
C SER A 154 1.79 -6.41 -20.71
N PHE A 155 2.43 -5.92 -19.64
CA PHE A 155 1.98 -6.08 -18.27
C PHE A 155 0.55 -5.58 -18.06
N ILE A 156 0.22 -4.36 -18.53
CA ILE A 156 -1.14 -3.82 -18.41
C ILE A 156 -2.15 -4.66 -19.18
N ARG A 157 -1.79 -5.14 -20.37
CA ARG A 157 -2.65 -6.02 -21.18
C ARG A 157 -2.94 -7.36 -20.46
N GLU A 158 -1.91 -7.99 -19.92
CA GLU A 158 -2.06 -9.24 -19.16
C GLU A 158 -2.84 -9.01 -17.87
N TYR A 159 -2.47 -7.99 -17.08
CA TYR A 159 -3.19 -7.63 -15.86
C TYR A 159 -4.69 -7.41 -16.12
N SER A 160 -5.03 -6.69 -17.19
CA SER A 160 -6.42 -6.37 -17.53
C SER A 160 -7.23 -7.60 -17.90
N SER A 161 -6.62 -8.58 -18.58
CA SER A 161 -7.28 -9.78 -19.06
C SER A 161 -7.31 -10.96 -18.06
N MET A 162 -6.44 -10.96 -17.05
CA MET A 162 -6.43 -12.01 -16.02
C MET A 162 -7.69 -11.98 -15.14
N HIS A 163 -8.22 -13.16 -14.81
CA HIS A 163 -9.32 -13.35 -13.85
C HIS A 163 -8.89 -13.01 -12.42
N LYS A 164 -9.60 -12.09 -11.79
CA LYS A 164 -9.27 -11.55 -10.47
C LYS A 164 -10.24 -12.03 -9.40
N GLY A 165 -11.45 -12.44 -9.77
CA GLY A 165 -12.52 -12.83 -8.85
C GLY A 165 -12.13 -13.93 -7.86
N CYS A 166 -11.24 -14.85 -8.26
CA CYS A 166 -10.70 -15.91 -7.40
C CYS A 166 -10.05 -15.39 -6.09
N PHE A 167 -9.53 -14.17 -6.06
CA PHE A 167 -8.94 -13.58 -4.85
C PHE A 167 -9.97 -12.89 -3.94
N TYR A 168 -11.13 -12.48 -4.47
CA TYR A 168 -12.12 -11.68 -3.72
C TYR A 168 -13.32 -12.51 -3.23
N GLY A 169 -13.35 -13.79 -3.59
CA GLY A 169 -14.27 -14.78 -3.06
C GLY A 169 -13.79 -15.43 -1.77
N ARG A 170 -13.64 -16.76 -1.76
CA ARG A 170 -13.20 -17.52 -0.56
C ARG A 170 -11.78 -17.19 -0.12
N CYS A 171 -10.93 -16.79 -1.06
CA CYS A 171 -9.54 -16.48 -0.80
C CYS A 171 -9.33 -15.05 -0.25
N LEU A 172 -10.39 -14.25 -0.03
CA LEU A 172 -10.24 -12.85 0.35
C LEU A 172 -9.38 -12.67 1.62
N GLY A 173 -8.23 -12.01 1.43
CA GLY A 173 -7.28 -11.67 2.49
C GLY A 173 -6.51 -12.85 3.08
N PHE A 174 -6.39 -13.97 2.36
CA PHE A 174 -5.65 -15.15 2.83
C PHE A 174 -4.18 -14.85 3.18
N GLN A 175 -3.60 -13.82 2.58
CA GLN A 175 -2.22 -13.37 2.80
C GLN A 175 -2.05 -12.51 4.06
N PHE A 176 -3.14 -12.00 4.65
CA PHE A 176 -3.10 -11.15 5.84
C PHE A 176 -3.41 -11.93 7.11
N THR A 177 -3.14 -11.29 8.26
CA THR A 177 -3.47 -11.82 9.58
C THR A 177 -4.98 -12.17 9.67
N PRO A 178 -5.36 -13.30 10.30
CA PRO A 178 -6.77 -13.67 10.43
C PRO A 178 -7.64 -12.59 11.08
N ALA A 179 -7.07 -11.75 11.96
CA ALA A 179 -7.78 -10.69 12.67
C ALA A 179 -8.38 -9.62 11.75
N ILE A 180 -7.74 -9.34 10.60
CA ILE A 180 -8.20 -8.27 9.69
C ILE A 180 -9.15 -8.77 8.59
N ARG A 181 -9.19 -10.08 8.35
CA ARG A 181 -10.02 -10.68 7.28
C ARG A 181 -11.51 -10.36 7.41
N PRO A 182 -12.15 -10.39 8.60
CA PRO A 182 -13.56 -10.01 8.74
C PRO A 182 -13.82 -8.56 8.30
N CYS A 183 -12.91 -7.65 8.64
CA CYS A 183 -13.00 -6.24 8.23
C CYS A 183 -12.90 -6.11 6.70
N LEU A 184 -11.90 -6.75 6.07
CA LEU A 184 -11.75 -6.75 4.62
C LEU A 184 -12.97 -7.36 3.91
N GLN A 185 -13.55 -8.42 4.48
CA GLN A 185 -14.79 -9.01 3.97
C GLN A 185 -15.97 -8.04 4.07
N THR A 186 -16.12 -7.32 5.18
CA THR A 186 -17.16 -6.29 5.32
C THR A 186 -16.99 -5.18 4.28
N ILE A 187 -15.77 -4.70 4.06
CA ILE A 187 -15.49 -3.68 3.03
C ILE A 187 -15.84 -4.20 1.63
N ALA A 188 -15.40 -5.43 1.29
CA ALA A 188 -15.68 -6.03 -0.02
C ALA A 188 -17.19 -6.24 -0.25
N ILE A 189 -17.92 -6.70 0.77
CA ILE A 189 -19.39 -6.85 0.70
C ILE A 189 -20.06 -5.48 0.54
N GLY A 190 -19.62 -4.48 1.30
CA GLY A 190 -20.14 -3.11 1.21
C GLY A 190 -19.90 -2.50 -0.17
N LEU A 191 -18.69 -2.64 -0.72
CA LEU A 191 -18.33 -2.20 -2.07
C LEU A 191 -19.24 -2.82 -3.13
N VAL A 192 -19.38 -4.14 -3.06
CA VAL A 192 -20.16 -4.89 -4.04
C VAL A 192 -21.65 -4.55 -3.96
N ALA A 193 -22.21 -4.46 -2.75
CA ALA A 193 -23.60 -4.07 -2.55
C ALA A 193 -23.87 -2.62 -3.01
N PHE A 194 -22.93 -1.70 -2.73
CA PHE A 194 -23.03 -0.32 -3.18
C PHE A 194 -22.96 -0.21 -4.71
N GLY A 195 -22.04 -0.93 -5.36
CA GLY A 195 -21.90 -0.94 -6.82
C GLY A 195 -23.08 -1.55 -7.56
N GLU A 196 -23.79 -2.52 -6.99
CA GLU A 196 -25.03 -3.05 -7.56
C GLU A 196 -26.14 -1.98 -7.58
N ASN A 197 -26.27 -1.20 -6.50
CA ASN A 197 -27.32 -0.20 -6.37
C ASN A 197 -26.98 1.11 -7.09
N TYR A 198 -25.69 1.48 -7.19
CA TYR A 198 -25.22 2.62 -7.97
C TYR A 198 -25.68 2.55 -9.44
N ARG A 199 -25.75 1.35 -10.01
CA ARG A 199 -26.22 1.13 -11.39
C ARG A 199 -27.74 1.18 -11.57
N ARG A 200 -28.52 1.12 -10.48
CA ARG A 200 -29.98 1.00 -10.58
C ARG A 200 -30.72 2.33 -10.61
N HIS A 201 -30.22 3.44 -10.02
CA HIS A 201 -30.84 4.78 -10.09
C HIS A 201 -29.83 5.93 -9.81
N GLN A 202 -30.14 7.14 -10.31
CA GLN A 202 -29.39 8.40 -10.10
C GLN A 202 -29.24 8.81 -8.61
N SER A 203 -28.05 9.32 -8.28
CA SER A 203 -27.64 10.14 -7.12
C SER A 203 -28.64 10.30 -5.96
N GLY A 204 -28.37 9.67 -4.81
CA GLY A 204 -29.05 10.00 -3.56
C GLY A 204 -28.67 9.16 -2.34
N ILE A 205 -28.86 9.76 -1.15
CA ILE A 205 -28.64 9.23 0.21
C ILE A 205 -29.41 7.90 0.47
N GLY A 206 -30.43 7.57 -0.33
CA GLY A 206 -31.18 6.31 -0.26
C GLY A 206 -30.42 5.06 -0.74
N VAL A 207 -29.31 5.22 -1.47
CA VAL A 207 -28.48 4.09 -1.96
C VAL A 207 -27.69 3.43 -0.83
N ALA A 208 -27.21 4.20 0.16
CA ALA A 208 -26.44 3.65 1.28
C ALA A 208 -27.33 2.76 2.17
N ALA A 209 -28.53 3.23 2.54
CA ALA A 209 -29.46 2.49 3.39
C ALA A 209 -30.02 1.22 2.73
N SER A 210 -30.28 1.24 1.41
CA SER A 210 -30.75 0.06 0.66
C SER A 210 -29.66 -0.97 0.39
N SER A 211 -28.39 -0.56 0.31
CA SER A 211 -27.23 -1.45 0.15
C SER A 211 -26.96 -2.35 1.35
N PHE A 212 -27.32 -1.90 2.57
CA PHE A 212 -27.26 -2.76 3.75
C PHE A 212 -28.22 -3.96 3.66
N PHE A 213 -29.37 -3.83 2.99
CA PHE A 213 -30.35 -4.90 2.85
C PHE A 213 -30.03 -5.90 1.71
N THR A 214 -29.34 -5.48 0.65
CA THR A 214 -28.89 -6.37 -0.44
C THR A 214 -27.56 -7.10 -0.16
N SER A 215 -26.86 -6.72 0.91
CA SER A 215 -25.54 -7.26 1.29
C SER A 215 -25.52 -8.76 1.61
N GLY A 216 -26.64 -9.33 2.08
CA GLY A 216 -26.69 -10.69 2.60
C GLY A 216 -26.29 -11.77 1.59
N LYS A 217 -26.64 -11.62 0.31
CA LYS A 217 -26.28 -12.62 -0.72
C LYS A 217 -24.78 -12.69 -0.97
N TYR A 218 -24.05 -11.58 -0.86
CA TYR A 218 -22.59 -11.52 -1.03
C TYR A 218 -21.83 -11.98 0.23
N ALA A 219 -22.49 -12.00 1.38
CA ALA A 219 -22.00 -12.67 2.58
C ALA A 219 -22.16 -14.20 2.49
N ILE A 220 -23.28 -14.67 1.92
CA ILE A 220 -23.63 -16.09 1.79
C ILE A 220 -22.86 -16.76 0.64
N ASP A 221 -22.76 -16.08 -0.51
CA ASP A 221 -22.11 -16.60 -1.71
C ASP A 221 -20.80 -15.83 -2.00
N PRO A 222 -19.64 -16.38 -1.58
CA PRO A 222 -18.35 -15.74 -1.80
C PRO A 222 -17.94 -15.76 -3.27
N GLU A 223 -18.36 -16.74 -4.09
CA GLU A 223 -17.96 -16.75 -5.50
C GLU A 223 -18.69 -15.65 -6.27
N LEU A 224 -19.98 -15.46 -5.98
CA LEU A 224 -20.74 -14.31 -6.48
C LEU A 224 -20.11 -12.98 -6.04
N ARG A 225 -19.66 -12.87 -4.79
CA ARG A 225 -18.93 -11.69 -4.31
C ARG A 225 -17.66 -11.46 -5.12
N GLY A 226 -16.85 -12.49 -5.35
CA GLY A 226 -15.61 -12.38 -6.10
C GLY A 226 -15.82 -11.91 -7.53
N ALA A 227 -16.78 -12.52 -8.25
CA ALA A 227 -17.13 -12.15 -9.61
C ALA A 227 -17.65 -10.70 -9.71
N GLU A 228 -18.51 -10.30 -8.78
CA GLU A 228 -19.07 -8.95 -8.78
C GLU A 228 -18.04 -7.88 -8.35
N PHE A 229 -17.13 -8.21 -7.43
CA PHE A 229 -16.01 -7.36 -7.06
C PHE A 229 -15.11 -7.08 -8.27
N GLU A 230 -14.74 -8.12 -9.01
CA GLU A 230 -13.99 -7.99 -10.26
C GLU A 230 -14.76 -7.13 -11.27
N ARG A 231 -16.06 -7.36 -11.43
CA ARG A 231 -16.91 -6.57 -12.35
C ARG A 231 -16.96 -5.10 -11.98
N ILE A 232 -17.02 -4.76 -10.69
CA ILE A 232 -17.12 -3.37 -10.21
C ILE A 232 -15.78 -2.65 -10.36
N THR A 233 -14.70 -3.24 -9.85
CA THR A 233 -13.33 -2.71 -9.97
C THR A 233 -12.90 -2.60 -11.43
N GLN A 234 -13.40 -3.52 -12.26
CA GLN A 234 -13.38 -3.53 -13.72
C GLN A 234 -13.87 -2.23 -14.38
N ASN A 235 -15.07 -1.78 -13.98
CA ASN A 235 -15.92 -1.00 -14.89
C ASN A 235 -16.44 0.32 -14.32
N LEU A 236 -16.41 0.55 -13.01
CA LEU A 236 -17.02 1.75 -12.43
C LEU A 236 -16.11 2.98 -12.41
N ASP A 237 -16.64 4.11 -12.84
CA ASP A 237 -15.93 5.37 -13.00
C ASP A 237 -15.37 5.98 -11.69
N VAL A 238 -14.64 7.10 -11.83
CA VAL A 238 -14.04 7.80 -10.68
C VAL A 238 -15.10 8.36 -9.72
N HIS A 239 -16.28 8.75 -10.21
CA HIS A 239 -17.37 9.28 -9.38
C HIS A 239 -17.92 8.21 -8.44
N PHE A 240 -18.03 6.96 -8.90
CA PHE A 240 -18.37 5.85 -8.04
C PHE A 240 -17.40 5.71 -6.87
N TRP A 241 -16.09 5.72 -7.13
CA TRP A 241 -15.07 5.58 -6.10
C TRP A 241 -15.08 6.75 -5.12
N LYS A 242 -15.25 7.97 -5.63
CA LYS A 242 -15.45 9.17 -4.81
C LYS A 242 -16.66 9.02 -3.89
N ALA A 243 -17.80 8.58 -4.43
CA ALA A 243 -19.00 8.35 -3.65
C ALA A 243 -18.81 7.24 -2.61
N PHE A 244 -18.19 6.12 -3.00
CA PHE A 244 -17.98 4.97 -2.12
C PHE A 244 -17.06 5.27 -0.95
N TRP A 245 -15.89 5.88 -1.20
CA TRP A 245 -14.95 6.22 -0.12
C TRP A 245 -15.51 7.27 0.83
N ASN A 246 -16.32 8.20 0.32
CA ASN A 246 -17.02 9.19 1.14
C ASN A 246 -18.23 8.61 1.93
N ILE A 247 -18.64 7.35 1.72
CA ILE A 247 -19.69 6.71 2.56
C ILE A 247 -19.29 6.73 4.03
N THR A 248 -17.99 6.58 4.33
CA THR A 248 -17.48 6.63 5.71
C THR A 248 -17.77 7.98 6.39
N GLU A 249 -18.00 9.04 5.62
CA GLU A 249 -18.35 10.38 6.10
C GLU A 249 -19.86 10.57 6.31
N THR A 250 -20.69 9.57 5.98
CA THR A 250 -22.14 9.63 6.24
C THR A 250 -22.38 9.82 7.75
N GLU A 251 -23.36 10.65 8.12
CA GLU A 251 -23.64 11.01 9.53
C GLU A 251 -23.77 9.80 10.46
N VAL A 252 -24.33 8.69 9.98
CA VAL A 252 -24.52 7.47 10.76
C VAL A 252 -23.17 6.80 11.12
N LEU A 253 -22.27 6.65 10.14
CA LEU A 253 -20.98 5.99 10.35
C LEU A 253 -19.98 6.91 11.07
N SER A 254 -19.99 8.19 10.73
CA SER A 254 -19.18 9.20 11.43
C SER A 254 -19.60 9.35 12.90
N SER A 255 -20.90 9.25 13.21
CA SER A 255 -21.40 9.23 14.59
C SER A 255 -20.88 8.02 15.37
N LEU A 256 -20.97 6.80 14.82
CA LEU A 256 -20.43 5.59 15.45
C LEU A 256 -18.91 5.64 15.65
N ALA A 257 -18.18 6.14 14.66
CA ALA A 257 -16.73 6.37 14.77
C ALA A 257 -16.41 7.42 15.84
N SER A 258 -17.21 8.49 15.95
CA SER A 258 -17.01 9.55 16.95
C SER A 258 -17.23 9.06 18.39
N MET A 259 -18.17 8.12 18.61
CA MET A 259 -18.47 7.56 19.93
C MET A 259 -17.30 6.76 20.53
N THR A 260 -16.49 6.14 19.67
CA THR A 260 -15.35 5.31 20.08
C THR A 260 -14.01 6.03 19.95
N SER A 261 -14.01 7.24 19.37
CA SER A 261 -12.82 8.05 19.14
C SER A 261 -12.38 8.80 20.41
N THR A 262 -11.06 9.03 20.50
CA THR A 262 -10.46 9.89 21.53
C THR A 262 -11.17 11.25 21.54
N GLN A 263 -11.55 11.74 22.71
CA GLN A 263 -12.10 13.09 22.84
C GLN A 263 -10.95 14.10 22.92
N VAL A 264 -11.11 15.23 22.22
CA VAL A 264 -10.12 16.31 22.12
C VAL A 264 -10.77 17.64 22.48
N LYS A 265 -10.01 18.58 23.07
CA LYS A 265 -10.52 19.91 23.44
C LYS A 265 -10.71 20.84 22.25
N VAL A 266 -9.96 20.63 21.16
CA VAL A 266 -10.09 21.40 19.91
C VAL A 266 -10.26 20.43 18.75
N ASN A 267 -11.34 20.60 17.99
CA ASN A 267 -11.56 19.99 16.69
C ASN A 267 -12.39 20.98 15.86
N ARG A 268 -11.74 21.81 15.05
CA ARG A 268 -12.39 22.91 14.33
C ARG A 268 -12.06 22.86 12.86
N ALA A 269 -13.10 22.90 12.02
CA ALA A 269 -12.96 23.18 10.60
C ALA A 269 -12.69 24.67 10.39
N LEU A 270 -11.66 25.00 9.62
CA LEU A 270 -11.23 26.35 9.29
C LEU A 270 -11.32 26.56 7.78
N SER A 271 -11.68 27.77 7.38
CA SER A 271 -11.71 28.20 5.98
C SER A 271 -10.82 29.43 5.82
N VAL A 272 -9.58 29.20 5.38
CA VAL A 272 -8.59 30.27 5.21
C VAL A 272 -8.83 31.00 3.88
N PRO A 273 -8.99 32.33 3.87
CA PRO A 273 -9.26 33.08 2.65
C PRO A 273 -8.06 33.05 1.69
N PRO A 274 -8.28 33.08 0.36
CA PRO A 274 -7.22 32.99 -0.65
C PRO A 274 -6.51 34.33 -0.84
N VAL A 275 -5.86 34.85 0.20
CA VAL A 275 -5.17 36.14 0.16
C VAL A 275 -3.65 35.90 0.08
N PRO A 276 -2.93 36.45 -0.91
CA PRO A 276 -1.48 36.34 -0.95
C PRO A 276 -0.83 36.91 0.30
N PHE A 277 0.30 36.33 0.71
CA PHE A 277 1.03 36.82 1.86
C PHE A 277 2.53 36.58 1.75
N ASP A 278 3.30 37.45 2.39
CA ASP A 278 4.76 37.33 2.41
C ASP A 278 5.26 36.45 3.56
N LEU A 279 6.31 35.68 3.27
CA LEU A 279 7.13 34.94 4.23
C LEU A 279 8.62 35.33 4.08
N PRO A 280 9.40 35.34 5.16
CA PRO A 280 10.83 35.56 5.08
C PRO A 280 11.53 34.40 4.36
N LEU A 281 12.56 34.72 3.58
CA LEU A 281 13.44 33.72 2.97
C LEU A 281 14.36 33.09 4.01
N MET A 282 14.65 31.80 3.86
CA MET A 282 15.55 31.08 4.76
C MET A 282 17.01 31.53 4.64
N ALA A 283 17.44 31.92 3.44
CA ALA A 283 18.81 32.37 3.20
C ALA A 283 19.08 33.77 3.77
N ASP A 284 18.07 34.64 3.75
CA ASP A 284 18.13 36.00 4.29
C ASP A 284 16.74 36.40 4.83
N PRO A 285 16.56 36.44 6.16
CA PRO A 285 15.28 36.81 6.77
C PRO A 285 14.81 38.24 6.49
N HIS A 286 15.69 39.12 5.96
CA HIS A 286 15.31 40.47 5.56
C HIS A 286 14.66 40.54 4.18
N LEU A 287 14.80 39.49 3.38
CA LEU A 287 14.11 39.34 2.11
C LEU A 287 12.87 38.48 2.28
N THR A 288 11.82 38.81 1.53
CA THR A 288 10.56 38.06 1.57
C THR A 288 10.24 37.45 0.22
N VAL A 289 9.45 36.38 0.26
CA VAL A 289 8.80 35.77 -0.90
C VAL A 289 7.30 35.81 -0.71
N THR A 290 6.58 36.23 -1.75
CA THR A 290 5.12 36.23 -1.77
C THR A 290 4.61 34.84 -2.08
N ILE A 291 3.72 34.34 -1.22
CA ILE A 291 3.01 33.09 -1.40
C ILE A 291 1.66 33.40 -2.04
N GLU A 292 1.55 33.07 -3.32
CA GLU A 292 0.34 33.28 -4.10
C GLU A 292 -0.79 32.34 -3.67
N ALA A 293 -2.03 32.82 -3.80
CA ALA A 293 -3.20 32.01 -3.52
C ALA A 293 -3.35 30.87 -4.56
N PRO A 294 -3.75 29.66 -4.13
CA PRO A 294 -4.03 28.54 -5.04
C PRO A 294 -5.08 28.93 -6.07
N SER A 295 -4.80 28.75 -7.35
CA SER A 295 -5.66 29.26 -8.42
C SER A 295 -5.81 28.32 -9.61
N ALA A 296 -5.02 27.25 -9.70
CA ALA A 296 -5.11 26.30 -10.80
C ALA A 296 -6.53 25.73 -10.95
N HIS A 297 -7.02 25.69 -12.20
CA HIS A 297 -8.30 25.14 -12.67
C HIS A 297 -9.58 25.86 -12.23
N THR A 298 -9.67 26.32 -10.99
CA THR A 298 -10.92 26.91 -10.43
C THR A 298 -10.78 28.35 -9.93
N GLY A 299 -9.61 28.98 -10.11
CA GLY A 299 -9.31 30.31 -9.60
C GLY A 299 -9.07 30.36 -8.08
N PRO A 300 -8.74 31.55 -7.54
CA PRO A 300 -8.48 31.74 -6.11
C PRO A 300 -9.69 31.32 -5.27
N GLY A 301 -9.49 30.35 -4.37
CA GLY A 301 -10.55 29.82 -3.50
C GLY A 301 -10.03 29.51 -2.09
N PRO A 302 -10.89 29.59 -1.06
CA PRO A 302 -10.46 29.41 0.32
C PRO A 302 -9.92 28.01 0.56
N VAL A 303 -8.80 27.93 1.27
CA VAL A 303 -8.17 26.65 1.64
C VAL A 303 -8.83 26.13 2.90
N GLN A 304 -9.42 24.94 2.79
CA GLN A 304 -10.11 24.27 3.88
C GLN A 304 -9.11 23.45 4.70
N MET A 305 -9.25 23.46 6.02
CA MET A 305 -8.38 22.71 6.93
C MET A 305 -9.10 22.41 8.24
N ARG A 306 -8.56 21.51 9.05
CA ARG A 306 -9.10 21.12 10.36
C ARG A 306 -7.99 21.15 11.41
N LEU A 307 -8.20 21.93 12.45
CA LEU A 307 -7.33 22.00 13.62
C LEU A 307 -7.81 21.03 14.69
N ILE A 308 -6.96 20.08 15.08
CA ILE A 308 -7.19 19.08 16.11
C ILE A 308 -6.15 19.27 17.22
N SER A 309 -6.59 19.41 18.47
CA SER A 309 -5.69 19.49 19.62
C SER A 309 -6.33 18.82 20.83
N TYR A 310 -5.64 17.82 21.39
CA TYR A 310 -6.09 17.14 22.60
C TYR A 310 -6.25 18.12 23.77
N GLU A 311 -5.29 19.03 23.93
CA GLU A 311 -5.37 20.14 24.88
C GLU A 311 -5.74 21.44 24.17
N LEU A 312 -6.52 22.31 24.84
CA LEU A 312 -6.67 23.70 24.41
C LEU A 312 -5.35 24.41 24.71
N ARG A 313 -4.68 24.91 23.67
CA ARG A 313 -3.43 25.67 23.78
C ARG A 313 -3.70 27.16 23.57
N GLU A 314 -2.80 27.99 24.10
CA GLU A 314 -2.82 29.44 23.90
C GLU A 314 -3.00 29.81 22.41
N GLY A 315 -3.86 30.79 22.13
CA GLY A 315 -4.18 31.27 20.77
C GLY A 315 -5.28 30.47 20.04
N GLN A 316 -5.53 29.22 20.45
CA GLN A 316 -6.53 28.36 19.80
C GLN A 316 -7.98 28.71 20.13
N ASP A 317 -8.25 29.69 21.00
CA ASP A 317 -9.57 30.25 21.29
C ASP A 317 -9.65 31.75 20.99
N SER A 318 -8.64 32.29 20.28
CA SER A 318 -8.63 33.68 19.84
C SER A 318 -9.79 33.99 18.89
N GLU A 319 -10.29 35.23 18.94
CA GLU A 319 -11.31 35.71 18.01
C GLU A 319 -10.87 35.59 16.55
N ALA A 320 -9.58 35.81 16.26
CA ALA A 320 -9.02 35.67 14.93
C ALA A 320 -9.18 34.24 14.38
N LEU A 321 -8.83 33.21 15.15
CA LEU A 321 -9.02 31.81 14.73
C LEU A 321 -10.51 31.45 14.65
N LEU A 322 -11.32 31.93 15.59
CA LEU A 322 -12.77 31.68 15.59
C LEU A 322 -13.46 32.31 14.37
N SER A 323 -12.98 33.45 13.88
CA SER A 323 -13.50 34.09 12.65
C SER A 323 -13.25 33.26 11.39
N LEU A 324 -12.23 32.39 11.40
CA LEU A 324 -11.93 31.45 10.33
C LEU A 324 -12.70 30.13 10.48
N SER A 325 -13.31 29.89 11.64
CA SER A 325 -13.97 28.62 11.95
C SER A 325 -15.31 28.49 11.23
N ARG A 326 -15.57 27.33 10.63
CA ARG A 326 -16.87 27.00 10.04
C ARG A 326 -17.82 26.49 11.12
N SER A 327 -19.06 26.97 11.07
CA SER A 327 -20.19 26.36 11.77
C SER A 327 -20.50 25.01 11.10
N GLU A 328 -19.90 23.92 11.57
CA GLU A 328 -20.42 22.58 11.31
C GLU A 328 -21.49 22.30 12.37
N GLY A 329 -22.74 22.12 11.95
CA GLY A 329 -23.95 22.11 12.79
C GLY A 329 -24.07 20.99 13.84
N GLY A 330 -23.16 20.96 14.81
CA GLY A 330 -23.38 20.39 16.14
C GLY A 330 -23.47 21.51 17.17
N PRO A 331 -24.12 21.30 18.33
CA PRO A 331 -24.19 22.34 19.35
C PRO A 331 -22.76 22.79 19.66
N ILE A 332 -22.52 24.09 19.47
CA ILE A 332 -21.33 24.72 20.01
C ILE A 332 -21.31 24.31 21.47
N SER A 333 -20.38 23.45 21.87
CA SER A 333 -20.11 23.24 23.29
C SER A 333 -19.40 24.52 23.74
N LEU A 334 -20.18 25.61 23.78
CA LEU A 334 -19.95 26.73 24.65
C LEU A 334 -20.12 26.15 26.05
N SER A 335 -19.07 25.48 26.53
CA SER A 335 -18.77 25.46 27.96
C SER A 335 -18.33 26.88 28.37
N LEU A 336 -19.20 27.86 28.13
CA LEU A 336 -19.19 29.19 28.72
C LEU A 336 -19.52 28.96 30.20
N GLY A 337 -18.50 28.81 31.04
CA GLY A 337 -18.72 28.76 32.49
C GLY A 337 -17.54 28.27 33.34
N MET A 338 -16.60 27.53 32.77
CA MET A 338 -15.39 27.11 33.51
C MET A 338 -14.18 27.61 32.75
N LYS A 339 -13.31 28.42 33.40
CA LYS A 339 -12.03 28.85 32.83
C LYS A 339 -11.24 27.61 32.42
N THR A 340 -11.34 27.19 31.17
CA THR A 340 -10.58 26.09 30.62
C THR A 340 -9.13 26.51 30.67
N LYS A 341 -8.35 25.86 31.56
CA LYS A 341 -6.93 26.11 31.67
C LYS A 341 -6.27 25.85 30.32
N GLN A 342 -5.79 26.92 29.69
CA GLN A 342 -5.00 26.84 28.47
C GLN A 342 -3.64 26.22 28.80
N SER A 343 -3.18 25.34 27.91
CA SER A 343 -1.83 24.80 27.93
C SER A 343 -0.90 25.72 27.13
N PRO A 344 0.40 25.75 27.44
CA PRO A 344 1.33 26.56 26.67
C PRO A 344 1.39 26.11 25.19
N PRO A 345 1.84 26.97 24.27
CA PRO A 345 2.08 26.58 22.88
C PRO A 345 3.00 25.35 22.79
N SER A 346 2.69 24.45 21.86
CA SER A 346 3.54 23.30 21.57
C SER A 346 4.83 23.72 20.85
N ARG A 347 5.93 23.02 21.11
CA ARG A 347 7.17 23.17 20.30
C ARG A 347 7.06 22.57 18.90
N TRP A 348 6.05 21.73 18.69
CA TRP A 348 5.81 20.99 17.46
C TRP A 348 4.43 21.27 16.90
N LEU A 349 4.31 21.30 15.57
CA LEU A 349 3.07 21.19 14.81
C LEU A 349 3.17 19.97 13.89
N LEU A 350 2.08 19.21 13.78
CA LEU A 350 1.94 18.19 12.73
C LEU A 350 1.00 18.74 11.65
N VAL A 351 1.48 18.91 10.43
CA VAL A 351 0.62 19.22 9.28
C VAL A 351 0.31 17.91 8.56
N HIS A 352 -0.98 17.62 8.43
CA HIS A 352 -1.47 16.37 7.88
C HIS A 352 -2.10 16.55 6.50
N TYR A 353 -1.76 15.67 5.56
CA TYR A 353 -2.41 15.54 4.25
C TYR A 353 -3.04 14.15 4.14
N HIS A 354 -4.35 14.10 3.87
CA HIS A 354 -5.10 12.84 3.86
C HIS A 354 -4.86 12.01 2.60
N GLY A 355 -5.13 10.69 2.68
CA GLY A 355 -5.21 9.79 1.53
C GLY A 355 -6.46 9.97 0.67
N GLY A 356 -6.80 8.97 -0.15
CA GLY A 356 -8.01 9.02 -1.01
C GLY A 356 -7.74 9.27 -2.49
N GLY A 357 -6.54 8.93 -2.96
CA GLY A 357 -6.20 8.90 -4.39
C GLY A 357 -6.33 10.24 -5.11
N PHE A 358 -6.19 11.36 -4.38
CA PHE A 358 -6.42 12.73 -4.86
C PHE A 358 -7.87 13.05 -5.28
N VAL A 359 -8.81 12.12 -5.11
CA VAL A 359 -10.20 12.23 -5.63
C VAL A 359 -11.28 12.20 -4.55
N ALA A 360 -10.95 11.73 -3.34
CA ALA A 360 -11.93 11.48 -2.28
C ALA A 360 -11.36 11.72 -0.88
N GLN A 361 -12.24 11.58 0.11
CA GLN A 361 -12.00 11.74 1.54
C GLN A 361 -11.67 13.18 1.97
N THR A 362 -11.66 13.39 3.28
CA THR A 362 -11.32 14.66 3.93
C THR A 362 -10.58 14.39 5.25
N SER A 363 -10.16 15.47 5.92
CA SER A 363 -9.70 15.49 7.30
C SER A 363 -10.67 14.80 8.27
N LYS A 364 -11.97 14.86 8.01
CA LYS A 364 -13.01 14.24 8.87
C LYS A 364 -12.93 12.71 8.84
N SER A 365 -12.67 12.12 7.67
CA SER A 365 -12.47 10.67 7.53
C SER A 365 -11.26 10.14 8.32
N HIS A 366 -10.24 10.97 8.52
CA HIS A 366 -8.97 10.61 9.17
C HIS A 366 -8.92 11.06 10.64
N GLU A 367 -9.91 11.86 11.08
CA GLU A 367 -10.08 12.33 12.45
C GLU A 367 -9.89 11.25 13.53
N PRO A 368 -10.40 10.00 13.39
CA PRO A 368 -10.31 9.02 14.47
C PRO A 368 -8.89 8.67 14.91
N TYR A 369 -7.93 8.55 13.98
CA TYR A 369 -6.53 8.31 14.36
C TYR A 369 -5.77 9.60 14.65
N LEU A 370 -6.12 10.72 13.99
CA LEU A 370 -5.50 12.02 14.24
C LEU A 370 -5.78 12.50 15.68
N LYS A 371 -6.98 12.26 16.21
CA LYS A 371 -7.26 12.54 17.63
C LYS A 371 -6.42 11.72 18.59
N SER A 372 -6.20 10.43 18.29
CA SER A 372 -5.28 9.58 19.07
C SER A 372 -3.86 10.14 19.01
N TRP A 373 -3.36 10.48 17.82
CA TRP A 373 -2.02 11.04 17.66
C TRP A 373 -1.85 12.38 18.40
N SER A 374 -2.85 13.26 18.36
CA SER A 374 -2.80 14.53 19.08
C SER A 374 -2.72 14.31 20.60
N GLN A 375 -3.42 13.29 21.11
CA GLN A 375 -3.33 12.89 22.51
C GLN A 375 -1.97 12.27 22.85
N ASP A 376 -1.53 11.28 22.07
CA ASP A 376 -0.34 10.48 22.33
C ASP A 376 0.96 11.30 22.19
N LEU A 377 1.00 12.23 21.23
CA LEU A 377 2.14 13.11 20.99
C LEU A 377 2.05 14.41 21.81
N GLY A 378 0.86 14.78 22.28
CA GLY A 378 0.62 16.07 22.91
C GLY A 378 0.81 17.26 21.95
N VAL A 379 0.60 17.06 20.65
CA VAL A 379 0.90 18.04 19.59
C VAL A 379 -0.39 18.47 18.87
N PRO A 380 -0.56 19.78 18.55
CA PRO A 380 -1.64 20.21 17.66
C PRO A 380 -1.42 19.69 16.24
N ILE A 381 -2.50 19.28 15.60
CA ILE A 381 -2.50 18.75 14.23
C ILE A 381 -3.35 19.65 13.34
N LEU A 382 -2.78 20.09 12.21
CA LEU A 382 -3.50 20.80 11.17
C LEU A 382 -3.66 19.89 9.95
N SER A 383 -4.85 19.34 9.74
CA SER A 383 -5.15 18.51 8.57
C SER A 383 -5.74 19.36 7.44
N VAL A 384 -5.16 19.31 6.24
CA VAL A 384 -5.61 20.12 5.10
C VAL A 384 -6.64 19.35 4.27
N ASP A 385 -7.76 20.00 3.98
CA ASP A 385 -8.82 19.52 3.09
C ASP A 385 -8.57 20.09 1.69
N TYR A 386 -7.55 19.56 1.01
CA TYR A 386 -7.11 20.04 -0.29
C TYR A 386 -8.14 19.75 -1.39
N SER A 387 -8.10 20.51 -2.49
CA SER A 387 -9.05 20.34 -3.60
C SER A 387 -8.84 19.00 -4.32
N LEU A 388 -9.95 18.35 -4.68
CA LEU A 388 -9.96 17.00 -5.22
C LEU A 388 -10.19 16.98 -6.73
N ALA A 389 -9.57 16.01 -7.39
CA ALA A 389 -9.90 15.64 -8.76
C ALA A 389 -11.22 14.85 -8.83
N PRO A 390 -11.93 14.84 -9.98
CA PRO A 390 -11.59 15.50 -11.24
C PRO A 390 -11.92 17.00 -11.29
N GLU A 391 -12.58 17.58 -10.27
CA GLU A 391 -13.00 18.99 -10.29
C GLU A 391 -11.80 19.96 -10.25
N ALA A 392 -10.73 19.57 -9.56
CA ALA A 392 -9.51 20.33 -9.41
C ALA A 392 -8.29 19.40 -9.63
N PRO A 393 -7.92 19.12 -10.88
CA PRO A 393 -6.79 18.23 -11.18
C PRO A 393 -5.44 18.85 -10.79
N PHE A 394 -4.35 18.10 -10.97
CA PHE A 394 -2.98 18.57 -10.76
C PHE A 394 -2.75 19.90 -11.51
N PRO A 395 -2.10 20.91 -10.90
CA PRO A 395 -1.40 20.89 -9.61
C PRO A 395 -2.22 21.43 -8.43
N ARG A 396 -3.55 21.55 -8.51
CA ARG A 396 -4.33 22.32 -7.52
C ARG A 396 -4.18 21.82 -6.07
N ALA A 397 -4.27 20.51 -5.84
CA ALA A 397 -4.05 19.94 -4.50
C ALA A 397 -2.68 20.31 -3.89
N LEU A 398 -1.62 20.35 -4.72
CA LEU A 398 -0.27 20.75 -4.28
C LEU A 398 -0.20 22.25 -3.95
N GLU A 399 -0.90 23.10 -4.71
CA GLU A 399 -1.01 24.54 -4.38
C GLU A 399 -1.70 24.74 -3.04
N ASP A 400 -2.83 24.06 -2.79
CA ASP A 400 -3.57 24.16 -1.54
C ASP A 400 -2.71 23.69 -0.35
N CYS A 401 -2.00 22.57 -0.48
CA CYS A 401 -1.14 22.02 0.57
C CYS A 401 0.05 22.94 0.89
N PHE A 402 0.71 23.47 -0.14
CA PHE A 402 1.83 24.40 0.02
C PHE A 402 1.37 25.73 0.64
N TYR A 403 0.26 26.29 0.18
CA TYR A 403 -0.32 27.50 0.75
C TYR A 403 -0.70 27.31 2.21
N ALA A 404 -1.36 26.19 2.56
CA ALA A 404 -1.71 25.86 3.94
C ALA A 404 -0.48 25.72 4.85
N TYR A 405 0.58 25.06 4.36
CA TYR A 405 1.83 24.92 5.09
C TYR A 405 2.48 26.28 5.39
N CYS A 406 2.61 27.13 4.37
CA CYS A 406 3.12 28.49 4.52
C CYS A 406 2.24 29.35 5.46
N TRP A 407 0.92 29.18 5.38
CA TRP A 407 -0.02 29.89 6.23
C TRP A 407 0.13 29.45 7.69
N ALA A 408 0.35 28.16 7.94
CA ALA A 408 0.58 27.61 9.28
C ALA A 408 1.87 28.13 9.92
N ILE A 409 2.94 28.30 9.13
CA ILE A 409 4.19 28.95 9.57
C ILE A 409 3.92 30.40 9.97
N LYS A 410 3.27 31.17 9.11
CA LYS A 410 2.98 32.59 9.35
C LYS A 410 2.09 32.80 10.59
N ASN A 411 1.10 31.94 10.77
CA ASN A 411 0.06 32.08 11.79
C ASN A 411 0.24 31.10 12.96
N HIS A 412 1.49 30.77 13.29
CA HIS A 412 1.78 29.72 14.27
C HIS A 412 1.12 29.94 15.64
N HIS A 413 1.05 31.19 16.08
CA HIS A 413 0.40 31.59 17.33
C HIS A 413 -1.11 31.25 17.37
N LEU A 414 -1.82 31.27 16.24
CA LEU A 414 -3.24 30.89 16.18
C LEU A 414 -3.44 29.39 16.34
N LEU A 415 -2.45 28.59 15.93
CA LEU A 415 -2.52 27.13 15.91
C LEU A 415 -2.04 26.49 17.23
N GLY A 416 -1.65 27.31 18.21
CA GLY A 416 -1.20 26.82 19.52
C GLY A 416 0.19 26.19 19.49
N TRP A 417 1.09 26.70 18.64
CA TRP A 417 2.49 26.28 18.62
C TRP A 417 3.45 27.47 18.49
N THR A 418 4.70 27.22 18.88
CA THR A 418 5.78 28.22 18.99
C THR A 418 6.37 28.62 17.65
N GLY A 419 6.09 27.88 16.57
CA GLY A 419 6.82 28.02 15.32
C GLY A 419 8.15 27.28 15.31
N GLU A 420 8.53 26.51 16.36
CA GLU A 420 9.88 25.95 16.47
C GLU A 420 10.14 24.70 15.61
N ASN A 421 9.20 23.76 15.52
CA ASN A 421 9.37 22.53 14.73
C ASN A 421 8.05 22.14 14.06
N VAL A 422 8.11 21.74 12.79
CA VAL A 422 6.95 21.30 12.01
C VAL A 422 7.26 20.00 11.29
N CYS A 423 6.39 19.00 11.45
CA CYS A 423 6.47 17.74 10.73
C CYS A 423 5.32 17.65 9.73
N LEU A 424 5.59 17.15 8.53
CA LEU A 424 4.53 16.74 7.61
C LEU A 424 4.21 15.28 7.82
N ALA A 425 2.93 14.92 7.81
CA ALA A 425 2.50 13.54 7.80
C ALA A 425 1.36 13.30 6.82
N GLY A 426 1.33 12.13 6.19
CA GLY A 426 0.25 11.79 5.27
C GLY A 426 0.32 10.35 4.79
N ASP A 427 -0.79 9.89 4.24
CA ASP A 427 -0.94 8.52 3.77
C ASP A 427 -1.32 8.46 2.29
N SER A 428 -0.81 7.47 1.56
CA SER A 428 -1.10 7.28 0.13
C SER A 428 -0.85 8.56 -0.71
N ALA A 429 -1.91 9.17 -1.26
CA ALA A 429 -1.87 10.45 -1.96
C ALA A 429 -1.37 11.61 -1.08
N GLY A 430 -1.74 11.65 0.19
CA GLY A 430 -1.26 12.64 1.14
C GLY A 430 0.23 12.52 1.43
N GLY A 431 0.77 11.30 1.44
CA GLY A 431 2.20 11.05 1.55
C GLY A 431 3.00 11.61 0.36
N ASN A 432 2.43 11.56 -0.85
CA ASN A 432 2.99 12.27 -2.02
C ASN A 432 3.01 13.79 -1.77
N LEU A 433 1.89 14.36 -1.31
CA LEU A 433 1.76 15.79 -1.05
C LEU A 433 2.72 16.29 0.04
N CYS A 434 3.08 15.47 1.03
CA CYS A 434 4.11 15.83 2.02
C CYS A 434 5.47 16.08 1.35
N ILE A 435 5.86 15.17 0.46
CA ILE A 435 7.15 15.22 -0.22
C ILE A 435 7.19 16.37 -1.22
N THR A 436 6.14 16.51 -2.03
CA THR A 436 6.07 17.54 -3.08
C THR A 436 5.89 18.94 -2.51
N THR A 437 5.17 19.09 -1.39
CA THR A 437 5.11 20.36 -0.64
C THR A 437 6.49 20.75 -0.10
N SER A 438 7.26 19.78 0.39
CA SER A 438 8.64 20.02 0.84
C SER A 438 9.54 20.43 -0.32
N MET A 439 9.46 19.75 -1.47
CA MET A 439 10.19 20.16 -2.68
C MET A 439 9.82 21.59 -3.12
N ARG A 440 8.53 21.97 -2.97
CA ARG A 440 8.05 23.33 -3.28
C ARG A 440 8.53 24.36 -2.25
N ALA A 441 8.59 24.00 -0.97
CA ALA A 441 9.18 24.85 0.06
C ALA A 441 10.67 25.14 -0.21
N ALA A 442 11.43 24.14 -0.62
CA ALA A 442 12.82 24.29 -1.01
C ALA A 442 12.99 25.23 -2.22
N SER A 443 12.17 25.05 -3.26
CA SER A 443 12.26 25.87 -4.47
C SER A 443 11.82 27.33 -4.26
N HIS A 444 10.89 27.59 -3.34
CA HIS A 444 10.50 28.95 -2.94
C HIS A 444 11.44 29.58 -1.90
N GLY A 445 12.43 28.85 -1.38
CA GLY A 445 13.35 29.34 -0.37
C GLY A 445 12.70 29.64 0.99
N VAL A 446 11.50 29.09 1.24
CA VAL A 446 10.83 29.18 2.54
C VAL A 446 11.32 28.07 3.47
N ARG A 447 10.93 28.17 4.75
CA ARG A 447 11.29 27.17 5.75
C ARG A 447 10.83 25.77 5.33
N MET A 448 11.78 24.84 5.26
CA MET A 448 11.51 23.41 5.10
C MET A 448 10.95 22.81 6.38
N PRO A 449 10.11 21.75 6.28
CA PRO A 449 9.68 21.02 7.46
C PRO A 449 10.85 20.29 8.10
N ASP A 450 10.75 19.99 9.39
CA ASP A 450 11.80 19.34 10.17
C ASP A 450 11.78 17.80 10.02
N GLY A 451 10.72 17.25 9.43
CA GLY A 451 10.59 15.83 9.11
C GLY A 451 9.35 15.51 8.29
N ILE A 452 9.36 14.35 7.63
CA ILE A 452 8.24 13.81 6.87
C ILE A 452 7.93 12.40 7.38
N VAL A 453 6.66 12.09 7.63
CA VAL A 453 6.15 10.74 7.89
C VAL A 453 5.15 10.38 6.81
N ALA A 454 5.52 9.47 5.90
CA ALA A 454 4.68 9.11 4.75
C ALA A 454 4.33 7.62 4.79
N ALA A 455 3.04 7.30 4.93
CA ALA A 455 2.55 5.93 4.93
C ALA A 455 2.15 5.49 3.51
N TYR A 456 2.71 4.37 3.03
CA TYR A 456 2.49 3.76 1.72
C TYR A 456 2.33 4.80 0.59
N PRO A 457 3.26 5.76 0.44
CA PRO A 457 3.03 6.97 -0.33
C PRO A 457 3.05 6.73 -1.84
N ALA A 458 2.23 7.49 -2.56
CA ALA A 458 2.12 7.39 -4.01
C ALA A 458 3.23 8.19 -4.73
N ILE A 459 4.48 7.69 -4.75
CA ILE A 459 5.66 8.48 -5.20
C ILE A 459 6.11 8.23 -6.65
N LEU A 460 5.54 7.22 -7.31
CA LEU A 460 5.76 6.91 -8.72
C LEU A 460 4.41 6.62 -9.39
N LEU A 461 3.86 7.62 -10.07
CA LEU A 461 2.53 7.56 -10.67
C LEU A 461 2.54 7.10 -12.14
N THR A 462 3.72 6.92 -12.72
CA THR A 462 3.86 6.23 -14.02
C THR A 462 3.55 4.75 -13.87
N ALA A 463 2.80 4.17 -14.79
CA ALA A 463 2.40 2.76 -14.77
C ALA A 463 3.48 1.79 -15.29
N TYR A 464 4.74 1.98 -14.87
CA TYR A 464 5.82 1.04 -15.16
C TYR A 464 5.52 -0.33 -14.57
N ALA A 465 5.81 -1.42 -15.26
CA ALA A 465 5.71 -2.73 -14.60
C ALA A 465 6.67 -2.81 -13.40
N SER A 466 6.24 -3.46 -12.34
CA SER A 466 7.08 -3.73 -11.17
C SER A 466 6.55 -4.94 -10.39
N PRO A 467 7.39 -5.59 -9.58
CA PRO A 467 6.94 -6.69 -8.74
C PRO A 467 5.82 -6.29 -7.75
N SER A 468 5.85 -5.05 -7.24
CA SER A 468 4.77 -4.53 -6.38
C SER A 468 3.44 -4.38 -7.12
N ARG A 469 3.47 -4.01 -8.41
CA ARG A 469 2.25 -3.87 -9.22
C ARG A 469 1.61 -5.22 -9.55
N LEU A 470 2.38 -6.32 -9.59
CA LEU A 470 1.79 -7.67 -9.68
C LEU A 470 0.89 -8.00 -8.47
N LEU A 471 1.26 -7.49 -7.29
CA LEU A 471 0.54 -7.76 -6.04
C LEU A 471 -0.82 -7.04 -5.96
N THR A 472 -1.01 -5.99 -6.78
CA THR A 472 -2.29 -5.26 -6.87
C THR A 472 -3.43 -6.11 -7.41
N LEU A 473 -3.14 -7.26 -8.05
CA LEU A 473 -4.15 -8.17 -8.59
C LEU A 473 -5.07 -8.72 -7.48
N PHE A 474 -4.55 -8.80 -6.25
CA PHE A 474 -5.24 -9.32 -5.06
C PHE A 474 -5.24 -8.31 -3.89
N ASP A 475 -5.08 -7.02 -4.19
CA ASP A 475 -5.23 -5.96 -3.21
C ASP A 475 -6.74 -5.68 -2.96
N PRO A 476 -7.26 -5.91 -1.75
CA PRO A 476 -8.67 -5.74 -1.44
C PRO A 476 -9.15 -4.29 -1.44
N LEU A 477 -8.24 -3.31 -1.46
CA LEU A 477 -8.55 -1.89 -1.25
C LEU A 477 -8.13 -1.02 -2.42
N LEU A 478 -6.99 -1.32 -3.06
CA LEU A 478 -6.47 -0.53 -4.17
C LEU A 478 -6.02 -1.38 -5.38
N PRO A 479 -6.96 -2.05 -6.10
CA PRO A 479 -6.64 -2.69 -7.37
C PRO A 479 -6.09 -1.68 -8.39
N LEU A 480 -5.22 -2.14 -9.29
CA LEU A 480 -4.57 -1.27 -10.28
C LEU A 480 -5.55 -0.50 -11.17
N SER A 481 -6.71 -1.08 -11.49
CA SER A 481 -7.75 -0.41 -12.29
C SER A 481 -8.34 0.82 -11.58
N VAL A 482 -8.47 0.74 -10.26
CA VAL A 482 -8.92 1.86 -9.42
C VAL A 482 -7.84 2.93 -9.36
N LEU A 483 -6.59 2.51 -9.10
CA LEU A 483 -5.44 3.42 -9.10
C LEU A 483 -5.34 4.18 -10.43
N SER A 484 -5.46 3.49 -11.57
CA SER A 484 -5.40 4.12 -12.90
C SER A 484 -6.49 5.17 -13.11
N ARG A 485 -7.71 4.96 -12.58
CA ARG A 485 -8.79 5.95 -12.68
C ARG A 485 -8.51 7.19 -11.84
N CYS A 486 -8.03 7.00 -10.61
CA CYS A 486 -7.60 8.11 -9.75
C CYS A 486 -6.48 8.91 -10.43
N LEU A 487 -5.52 8.22 -11.04
CA LEU A 487 -4.41 8.85 -11.75
C LEU A 487 -4.86 9.64 -12.98
N SER A 488 -5.72 9.07 -13.82
CA SER A 488 -6.27 9.80 -14.98
C SER A 488 -7.05 11.04 -14.54
N ALA A 489 -7.90 10.93 -13.50
CA ALA A 489 -8.63 12.07 -12.96
C ALA A 489 -7.69 13.15 -12.41
N TYR A 490 -6.66 12.76 -11.65
CA TYR A 490 -5.69 13.70 -11.10
C TYR A 490 -4.79 14.34 -12.16
N ALA A 491 -4.46 13.60 -13.23
CA ALA A 491 -3.74 14.12 -14.39
C ALA A 491 -4.59 15.07 -15.26
N GLY A 492 -5.90 15.19 -14.99
CA GLY A 492 -6.83 16.01 -15.77
C GLY A 492 -7.24 15.38 -17.10
N GLU A 493 -7.13 14.06 -17.25
CA GLU A 493 -7.64 13.34 -18.42
C GLU A 493 -9.18 13.28 -18.37
N GLU A 494 -9.85 13.49 -19.50
CA GLU A 494 -11.32 13.48 -19.52
C GLU A 494 -11.88 12.11 -19.07
N PRO A 495 -12.97 12.11 -18.27
CA PRO A 495 -13.65 10.88 -17.90
C PRO A 495 -14.11 10.14 -19.16
N GLN A 496 -13.61 8.93 -19.37
CA GLN A 496 -14.08 8.11 -20.48
C GLN A 496 -15.55 7.77 -20.28
N ALA A 497 -16.39 8.07 -21.28
CA ALA A 497 -17.78 7.68 -21.30
C ALA A 497 -17.89 6.14 -21.19
N GLU A 498 -18.67 5.65 -20.21
CA GLU A 498 -18.90 4.22 -20.00
C GLU A 498 -19.51 3.57 -21.26
N LYS A 499 -18.89 2.50 -21.79
CA LYS A 499 -19.58 1.60 -22.71
C LYS A 499 -20.63 0.82 -21.92
N GLN A 500 -21.91 0.97 -22.26
CA GLN A 500 -23.00 0.18 -21.67
C GLN A 500 -22.75 -1.32 -21.92
N VAL A 501 -22.35 -2.04 -20.87
CA VAL A 501 -22.30 -3.51 -20.92
C VAL A 501 -23.69 -4.05 -20.58
N GLU A 502 -24.27 -4.83 -21.49
CA GLU A 502 -25.61 -5.41 -21.39
C GLU A 502 -25.88 -6.10 -20.04
N LYS A 503 -27.09 -5.87 -19.53
CA LYS A 503 -27.63 -6.47 -18.32
C LYS A 503 -27.79 -7.97 -18.52
N VAL A 504 -26.91 -8.78 -17.93
CA VAL A 504 -27.21 -10.20 -17.70
C VAL A 504 -28.24 -10.27 -16.56
N SER A 505 -29.43 -10.77 -16.88
CA SER A 505 -30.53 -10.97 -15.93
C SER A 505 -30.16 -12.03 -14.89
N THR A 506 -29.77 -11.57 -13.69
CA THR A 506 -29.51 -12.39 -12.49
C THR A 506 -30.75 -13.13 -11.97
N LEU A 507 -31.93 -12.94 -12.58
CA LEU A 507 -33.17 -13.63 -12.22
C LEU A 507 -33.22 -15.09 -12.68
N SER A 508 -32.30 -15.54 -13.54
CA SER A 508 -32.25 -16.93 -14.01
C SER A 508 -31.44 -17.88 -13.10
N MET A 509 -30.66 -17.35 -12.15
CA MET A 509 -29.77 -18.15 -11.29
C MET A 509 -30.31 -18.42 -9.88
N VAL A 510 -31.42 -17.82 -9.48
CA VAL A 510 -32.05 -18.05 -8.18
C VAL A 510 -33.42 -18.67 -8.38
N ARG A 511 -33.42 -19.93 -8.83
CA ARG A 511 -34.61 -20.78 -8.80
C ARG A 511 -34.26 -22.15 -8.24
N ARG A 512 -33.99 -22.18 -6.93
CA ARG A 512 -34.22 -23.32 -6.02
C ARG A 512 -33.93 -22.90 -4.58
N ASP A 513 -34.94 -23.08 -3.73
CA ASP A 513 -34.92 -23.07 -2.25
C ASP A 513 -34.78 -21.75 -1.48
N THR A 514 -35.47 -20.70 -1.93
CA THR A 514 -35.66 -19.45 -1.14
C THR A 514 -36.65 -19.59 0.03
N GLY A 515 -37.40 -20.70 0.12
CA GLY A 515 -38.46 -20.90 1.12
C GLY A 515 -37.98 -21.30 2.53
N LEU A 516 -36.82 -21.95 2.63
CA LEU A 516 -36.25 -22.40 3.92
C LEU A 516 -35.27 -21.37 4.52
N LEU A 517 -34.60 -20.58 3.66
CA LEU A 517 -33.61 -19.57 4.04
C LEU A 517 -34.22 -18.37 4.81
N LEU A 518 -35.46 -18.00 4.51
CA LEU A 518 -36.14 -16.85 5.13
C LEU A 518 -36.58 -17.11 6.59
N ARG A 519 -36.71 -18.38 7.01
CA ARG A 519 -37.14 -18.73 8.38
C ARG A 519 -35.98 -18.69 9.38
N ASP A 520 -34.77 -19.03 8.95
CA ASP A 520 -33.56 -18.96 9.78
C ASP A 520 -32.92 -17.56 9.81
N PHE A 521 -33.22 -16.72 8.81
CA PHE A 521 -32.69 -15.35 8.70
C PHE A 521 -33.21 -14.40 9.81
N LYS A 522 -34.43 -14.62 10.31
CA LYS A 522 -35.00 -13.80 11.40
C LYS A 522 -34.37 -14.07 12.77
N GLN A 523 -33.69 -15.20 12.96
CA GLN A 523 -33.10 -15.57 14.26
C GLN A 523 -31.57 -15.33 14.33
N GLY A 524 -30.88 -15.19 13.18
CA GLY A 524 -29.42 -15.04 13.12
C GLY A 524 -28.88 -13.61 12.95
N ALA A 525 -29.69 -12.69 12.41
CA ALA A 525 -29.25 -11.32 12.10
C ALA A 525 -29.03 -10.43 13.35
N SER A 526 -29.68 -10.74 14.47
CA SER A 526 -29.51 -9.99 15.73
C SER A 526 -28.14 -10.21 16.38
N ASN A 527 -27.57 -11.42 16.26
CA ASN A 527 -26.31 -11.76 16.94
C ASN A 527 -25.06 -11.15 16.29
N TRP A 528 -25.06 -10.91 14.97
CA TRP A 528 -23.93 -10.28 14.28
C TRP A 528 -23.83 -8.78 14.56
N ILE A 529 -24.97 -8.09 14.62
CA ILE A 529 -25.05 -6.67 14.99
C ILE A 529 -24.67 -6.48 16.47
N HIS A 530 -25.13 -7.37 17.37
CA HIS A 530 -24.72 -7.32 18.79
C HIS A 530 -23.24 -7.66 19.02
N SER A 531 -22.63 -8.53 18.22
CA SER A 531 -21.18 -8.82 18.31
C SER A 531 -20.29 -7.64 17.92
N LEU A 532 -20.84 -6.67 17.18
CA LEU A 532 -20.17 -5.43 16.77
C LEU A 532 -20.38 -4.29 17.78
N LEU A 533 -21.40 -4.41 18.65
CA LEU A 533 -21.87 -3.36 19.56
C LEU A 533 -21.53 -3.59 21.04
N ASP A 534 -20.86 -4.69 21.41
CA ASP A 534 -20.56 -4.99 22.82
C ASP A 534 -19.08 -4.79 23.18
N PRO A 535 -18.68 -3.58 23.65
CA PRO A 535 -17.30 -3.27 24.03
C PRO A 535 -16.87 -3.91 25.37
N ASN A 536 -17.76 -4.56 26.12
CA ASN A 536 -17.46 -5.02 27.49
C ASN A 536 -16.85 -6.42 27.59
N ARG A 537 -16.64 -7.15 26.48
CA ARG A 537 -16.07 -8.50 26.54
C ARG A 537 -14.56 -8.55 26.75
N ALA A 538 -13.86 -7.41 26.64
CA ALA A 538 -12.41 -7.33 26.88
C ALA A 538 -12.03 -7.07 28.36
N ALA A 539 -12.99 -6.66 29.22
CA ALA A 539 -12.71 -6.26 30.59
C ALA A 539 -13.19 -7.25 31.68
N ALA A 540 -14.04 -8.24 31.36
CA ALA A 540 -14.74 -9.05 32.35
C ALA A 540 -14.31 -10.54 32.44
N THR A 541 -13.01 -10.85 32.28
CA THR A 541 -12.48 -12.22 32.51
C THR A 541 -11.48 -12.30 33.67
N ALA A 542 -11.75 -11.54 34.73
CA ALA A 542 -11.07 -11.68 36.01
C ALA A 542 -12.07 -11.83 37.18
N SER A 543 -12.84 -12.93 37.22
CA SER A 543 -13.27 -13.59 38.48
C SER A 543 -14.31 -14.70 38.23
N THR A 544 -13.96 -15.92 38.68
CA THR A 544 -14.81 -17.00 39.24
C THR A 544 -15.98 -17.62 38.43
N GLY A 545 -15.87 -18.93 38.15
CA GLY A 545 -16.88 -19.93 38.57
C GLY A 545 -17.97 -20.39 37.59
N ARG A 546 -17.70 -21.53 36.90
CA ARG A 546 -18.60 -22.60 36.37
C ARG A 546 -20.07 -22.24 36.02
N TYR A 547 -20.44 -22.35 34.73
CA TYR A 547 -21.48 -23.28 34.21
C TYR A 547 -21.44 -23.35 32.66
N THR A 548 -22.07 -24.40 32.14
CA THR A 548 -21.92 -25.14 30.87
C THR A 548 -22.34 -24.44 29.57
N MET A 549 -21.51 -24.53 28.51
CA MET A 549 -21.85 -24.20 27.12
C MET A 549 -21.52 -25.35 26.16
N ARG A 550 -22.47 -25.72 25.28
CA ARG A 550 -22.23 -26.52 24.06
C ARG A 550 -21.29 -25.73 23.14
N LYS A 551 -20.11 -26.28 22.89
CA LYS A 551 -19.10 -25.73 21.96
C LYS A 551 -19.19 -26.44 20.60
N SER A 552 -19.22 -25.65 19.53
CA SER A 552 -18.78 -26.07 18.20
C SER A 552 -17.25 -26.23 18.23
N VAL A 553 -16.75 -27.40 17.84
CA VAL A 553 -15.34 -27.79 17.97
C VAL A 553 -14.63 -27.56 16.63
N SER A 554 -14.06 -26.37 16.44
CA SER A 554 -13.02 -26.15 15.41
C SER A 554 -12.30 -24.80 15.59
N GLU A 555 -12.06 -24.35 16.83
CA GLU A 555 -11.46 -23.02 17.04
C GLU A 555 -10.73 -22.83 18.38
N ALA A 556 -10.06 -23.87 18.88
CA ALA A 556 -9.17 -23.73 20.03
C ALA A 556 -7.95 -24.64 19.87
N SER A 557 -6.86 -24.10 19.32
CA SER A 557 -5.45 -24.49 19.55
C SER A 557 -4.53 -23.63 18.68
N ILE A 558 -4.34 -22.36 19.05
CA ILE A 558 -3.13 -21.62 18.68
C ILE A 558 -2.38 -21.33 19.98
N SER A 559 -1.69 -22.35 20.47
CA SER A 559 -0.57 -22.20 21.38
C SER A 559 0.31 -23.43 21.18
N SER A 560 1.45 -23.27 20.51
CA SER A 560 2.52 -24.27 20.59
C SER A 560 3.54 -23.83 21.65
N PRO A 561 4.01 -24.75 22.50
CA PRO A 561 5.08 -24.50 23.47
C PRO A 561 6.48 -24.57 22.83
N HIS A 562 7.48 -24.13 23.61
CA HIS A 562 8.95 -24.08 23.49
C HIS A 562 9.64 -25.19 22.66
N SER A 563 10.90 -25.09 22.18
CA SER A 563 12.13 -24.48 22.74
C SER A 563 13.23 -24.45 21.66
N ASP A 564 14.10 -23.43 21.68
CA ASP A 564 15.41 -23.46 21.00
C ASP A 564 16.43 -24.31 21.81
N PRO A 565 17.45 -24.91 21.17
CA PRO A 565 18.43 -25.77 21.84
C PRO A 565 19.41 -24.96 22.73
N PRO A 566 20.02 -25.59 23.77
CA PRO A 566 20.72 -24.90 24.84
C PRO A 566 22.14 -24.46 24.45
N VAL A 567 22.50 -23.24 24.87
CA VAL A 567 23.87 -22.71 24.94
C VAL A 567 24.48 -23.12 26.31
N PRO A 568 25.75 -23.55 26.39
CA PRO A 568 26.31 -24.08 27.63
C PRO A 568 26.53 -22.99 28.70
N PRO A 569 26.55 -23.35 30.00
CA PRO A 569 26.42 -22.39 31.09
C PRO A 569 27.79 -21.79 31.50
N GLU A 570 27.87 -20.47 31.56
CA GLU A 570 28.85 -19.77 32.37
C GLU A 570 28.35 -19.69 33.82
N HIS A 571 29.19 -20.10 34.77
CA HIS A 571 28.98 -19.87 36.19
C HIS A 571 29.88 -18.72 36.70
N PRO A 572 29.46 -18.05 37.79
CA PRO A 572 29.85 -16.69 38.12
C PRO A 572 30.94 -16.61 39.19
N SER A 573 31.67 -15.49 39.22
CA SER A 573 32.40 -14.91 40.37
C SER A 573 33.27 -13.77 39.80
N ASP A 574 33.64 -12.71 40.48
CA ASP A 574 33.20 -11.95 41.64
C ASP A 574 34.12 -10.70 41.62
N PHE A 575 33.72 -9.60 42.28
CA PHE A 575 34.60 -8.52 42.76
C PHE A 575 35.63 -7.80 41.84
N SER A 576 35.27 -6.55 41.52
CA SER A 576 35.94 -5.28 41.88
C SER A 576 37.48 -5.13 41.95
N LEU A 577 37.92 -3.97 41.44
CA LEU A 577 38.95 -3.04 41.94
C LEU A 577 40.42 -3.17 41.47
N ARG A 578 40.78 -2.12 40.71
CA ARG A 578 41.96 -1.24 40.87
C ARG A 578 43.36 -1.72 40.47
N ARG A 579 43.94 -0.85 39.61
CA ARG A 579 45.22 -0.14 39.78
C ARG A 579 46.46 -0.71 39.06
N GLU A 580 46.92 0.12 38.12
CA GLU A 580 48.30 0.48 37.73
C GLU A 580 49.42 -0.57 37.83
N SER A 581 50.21 -0.72 36.75
CA SER A 581 51.60 -0.22 36.71
C SER A 581 52.38 -0.73 35.48
N LEU A 582 52.77 0.24 34.64
CA LEU A 582 54.10 0.48 34.04
C LEU A 582 54.95 -0.61 33.35
N LYS A 583 55.50 -0.12 32.21
CA LYS A 583 56.87 -0.31 31.67
C LYS A 583 57.14 -1.68 31.02
N SER A 584 57.91 -1.82 29.95
CA SER A 584 58.77 -0.95 29.13
C SER A 584 59.47 -1.93 28.18
N LEU A 585 59.68 -1.59 26.90
CA LEU A 585 61.03 -1.60 26.30
C LEU A 585 60.98 -1.15 24.84
N ALA A 586 62.01 -0.38 24.52
CA ALA A 586 62.14 0.52 23.40
C ALA A 586 62.98 -0.08 22.25
N GLY A 587 62.97 0.62 21.13
CA GLY A 587 64.01 0.62 20.11
C GLY A 587 63.43 0.48 18.70
N HIS A 588 63.73 1.28 17.69
CA HIS A 588 64.81 2.22 17.46
C HIS A 588 64.37 3.29 16.44
N ALA A 589 65.04 4.43 16.49
CA ALA A 589 64.78 5.64 15.70
C ALA A 589 65.32 5.56 14.25
N ASN A 590 64.73 6.34 13.34
CA ASN A 590 65.52 7.32 12.56
C ASN A 590 64.70 8.43 11.88
N LYS A 591 65.34 9.62 11.91
CA LYS A 591 65.12 10.98 11.34
C LYS A 591 64.84 10.99 9.82
N ALA A 592 64.39 12.04 9.10
CA ALA A 592 63.86 13.41 9.33
C ALA A 592 63.51 14.02 7.92
N ASN A 593 62.85 15.20 7.92
CA ASN A 593 62.81 16.28 6.90
C ASN A 593 61.58 16.48 5.96
N ALA A 594 60.73 17.45 6.37
CA ALA A 594 60.32 18.72 5.70
C ALA A 594 59.85 18.84 4.22
N THR A 595 58.53 19.10 4.04
CA THR A 595 57.79 20.15 3.25
C THR A 595 58.03 20.37 1.71
N PRO A 596 57.14 21.09 0.96
CA PRO A 596 55.72 20.88 0.66
C PRO A 596 55.39 21.02 -0.87
N ALA A 597 54.43 20.28 -1.45
CA ALA A 597 53.81 20.63 -2.75
C ALA A 597 52.56 19.80 -3.09
N THR A 598 51.48 20.47 -3.47
CA THR A 598 50.37 19.98 -4.32
C THR A 598 50.60 20.48 -5.76
N PRO A 599 49.85 20.06 -6.82
CA PRO A 599 48.81 19.01 -6.93
C PRO A 599 48.99 18.09 -8.17
N THR A 600 47.99 17.23 -8.44
CA THR A 600 47.57 16.58 -9.71
C THR A 600 47.71 15.05 -9.80
N THR A 601 46.63 14.34 -9.44
CA THR A 601 46.25 13.03 -9.99
C THR A 601 44.72 12.93 -10.03
N PRO A 602 44.11 12.33 -11.08
CA PRO A 602 42.67 12.12 -11.17
C PRO A 602 42.23 11.02 -10.19
N PRO A 603 40.96 10.99 -9.75
CA PRO A 603 40.52 10.06 -8.72
C PRO A 603 40.49 8.63 -9.28
N ASP A 604 41.18 7.74 -8.58
CA ASP A 604 41.09 6.30 -8.78
C ASP A 604 39.63 5.82 -8.70
N ASN A 605 39.27 5.02 -9.69
CA ASN A 605 38.05 4.21 -9.70
C ASN A 605 38.02 3.32 -8.46
N MET A 606 37.22 3.70 -7.46
CA MET A 606 36.80 2.81 -6.38
C MET A 606 35.72 1.86 -6.93
N SER A 607 36.15 0.84 -7.67
CA SER A 607 35.34 -0.34 -7.96
C SER A 607 35.22 -1.16 -6.68
N PHE A 608 34.00 -1.28 -6.14
CA PHE A 608 33.71 -2.27 -5.10
C PHE A 608 33.86 -3.68 -5.72
N PHE A 609 34.95 -4.35 -5.39
CA PHE A 609 35.17 -5.75 -5.76
C PHE A 609 34.24 -6.64 -4.93
N LEU A 610 33.15 -7.10 -5.54
CA LEU A 610 32.65 -8.45 -5.28
C LEU A 610 33.75 -9.43 -5.70
N SER A 611 33.93 -10.51 -4.94
CA SER A 611 34.84 -11.56 -5.37
C SER A 611 34.37 -12.11 -6.73
N LYS A 612 35.31 -12.40 -7.64
CA LYS A 612 34.97 -12.92 -8.98
C LYS A 612 34.10 -14.18 -8.91
N GLU A 613 34.21 -14.96 -7.83
CA GLU A 613 33.43 -16.17 -7.58
C GLU A 613 31.97 -15.87 -7.20
N GLU A 614 31.70 -14.84 -6.39
CA GLU A 614 30.34 -14.39 -6.08
C GLU A 614 29.63 -13.84 -7.31
N VAL A 615 30.32 -13.07 -8.17
CA VAL A 615 29.74 -12.52 -9.41
C VAL A 615 29.36 -13.63 -10.41
N VAL A 616 30.18 -14.68 -10.54
CA VAL A 616 29.89 -15.82 -11.44
C VAL A 616 28.76 -16.68 -10.88
N SER A 617 28.80 -17.03 -9.59
CA SER A 617 27.72 -17.80 -8.95
C SER A 617 26.38 -17.05 -8.94
N MET A 618 26.40 -15.72 -8.86
CA MET A 618 25.20 -14.87 -8.92
C MET A 618 24.67 -14.72 -10.34
N SER A 619 25.54 -14.57 -11.35
CA SER A 619 25.15 -14.55 -12.76
C SER A 619 24.44 -15.85 -13.16
N ASP A 620 24.98 -16.99 -12.71
CA ASP A 620 24.40 -18.30 -12.96
C ASP A 620 23.03 -18.46 -12.27
N ALA A 621 22.91 -18.04 -11.01
CA ALA A 621 21.65 -18.07 -10.27
C ALA A 621 20.57 -17.17 -10.89
N LEU A 622 20.91 -15.94 -11.31
CA LEU A 622 19.99 -15.03 -11.99
C LEU A 622 19.55 -15.58 -13.35
N SER A 623 20.48 -16.10 -14.16
CA SER A 623 20.16 -16.72 -15.45
C SER A 623 19.23 -17.92 -15.35
N SER A 624 19.24 -18.64 -14.21
CA SER A 624 18.35 -19.77 -13.98
C SER A 624 16.88 -19.37 -13.70
N VAL A 625 16.61 -18.11 -13.38
CA VAL A 625 15.29 -17.60 -12.97
C VAL A 625 14.76 -16.55 -13.94
N ALA A 626 15.64 -15.73 -14.49
CA ALA A 626 15.38 -14.76 -15.53
C ALA A 626 15.17 -15.49 -16.86
N ILE A 627 13.92 -15.87 -17.15
CA ILE A 627 13.57 -16.60 -18.37
C ILE A 627 13.15 -15.60 -19.45
N ALA A 628 13.76 -15.72 -20.63
CA ALA A 628 13.40 -14.97 -21.83
C ALA A 628 11.95 -15.29 -22.29
N PRO A 629 11.27 -14.39 -23.02
CA PRO A 629 9.95 -14.69 -23.57
C PRO A 629 10.00 -15.95 -24.47
N PRO A 630 9.03 -16.86 -24.37
CA PRO A 630 9.00 -18.06 -25.21
C PRO A 630 9.01 -17.71 -26.71
N GLU A 631 9.94 -18.31 -27.45
CA GLU A 631 10.07 -18.12 -28.89
C GLU A 631 8.79 -18.58 -29.62
N GLY A 632 8.42 -17.85 -30.67
CA GLY A 632 7.37 -18.30 -31.60
C GLY A 632 7.86 -19.53 -32.36
N GLU A 633 6.94 -20.44 -32.72
CA GLU A 633 7.27 -21.55 -33.61
C GLU A 633 7.98 -21.05 -34.88
N GLU A 634 9.07 -21.74 -35.28
CA GLU A 634 9.82 -21.40 -36.49
C GLU A 634 8.85 -21.26 -37.68
N GLY A 635 8.75 -20.04 -38.23
CA GLY A 635 7.92 -19.75 -39.40
C GLY A 635 6.57 -19.07 -39.13
N VAL A 636 6.16 -18.86 -37.87
CA VAL A 636 4.95 -18.08 -37.55
C VAL A 636 5.33 -16.77 -36.84
N VAL A 637 5.28 -15.66 -37.56
CA VAL A 637 5.38 -14.32 -36.95
C VAL A 637 4.12 -14.07 -36.12
N LEU A 638 4.15 -14.46 -34.85
CA LEU A 638 3.14 -14.06 -33.89
C LEU A 638 3.16 -12.52 -33.81
N LYS A 639 1.99 -11.88 -33.95
CA LYS A 639 1.88 -10.41 -33.81
C LYS A 639 2.45 -9.93 -32.47
N HIS A 640 2.40 -10.76 -31.42
CA HIS A 640 2.92 -10.48 -30.07
C HIS A 640 3.67 -11.71 -29.50
N PRO A 641 4.77 -11.55 -28.75
CA PRO A 641 5.46 -12.65 -28.07
C PRO A 641 4.54 -13.40 -27.11
N ARG A 642 4.74 -14.71 -26.93
CA ARG A 642 4.02 -15.47 -25.90
C ARG A 642 4.45 -14.96 -24.51
N GLU A 643 3.49 -14.69 -23.64
CA GLU A 643 3.76 -14.22 -22.26
C GLU A 643 3.98 -15.37 -21.27
N PHE A 644 3.55 -16.59 -21.63
CA PHE A 644 3.54 -17.75 -20.75
C PHE A 644 4.15 -18.98 -21.43
N PRO A 645 4.69 -19.94 -20.65
CA PRO A 645 5.23 -21.18 -21.19
C PRO A 645 4.20 -22.00 -21.98
N LEU A 646 4.68 -22.76 -22.97
CA LEU A 646 3.88 -23.73 -23.72
C LEU A 646 3.09 -24.65 -22.77
N GLY A 647 1.78 -24.79 -23.03
CA GLY A 647 0.88 -25.63 -22.23
C GLY A 647 0.35 -24.97 -20.94
N PHE A 648 0.67 -23.70 -20.68
CA PHE A 648 0.07 -22.94 -19.58
C PHE A 648 -0.61 -21.67 -20.09
N GLU A 649 -1.89 -21.51 -19.76
CA GLU A 649 -2.61 -20.25 -19.90
C GLU A 649 -3.21 -19.83 -18.55
N PRO A 650 -3.09 -18.55 -18.17
CA PRO A 650 -3.77 -18.05 -16.98
C PRO A 650 -5.29 -18.05 -17.18
N LEU A 651 -6.01 -18.08 -16.06
CA LEU A 651 -7.46 -17.87 -16.10
C LEU A 651 -7.75 -16.46 -16.64
N ARG A 652 -8.64 -16.37 -17.62
CA ARG A 652 -9.04 -15.11 -18.25
C ARG A 652 -10.36 -14.62 -17.70
N SER A 653 -10.46 -13.31 -17.53
CA SER A 653 -11.72 -12.66 -17.18
C SER A 653 -12.70 -12.79 -18.35
N GLU A 654 -13.95 -13.18 -18.06
CA GLU A 654 -15.04 -13.20 -19.05
C GLU A 654 -15.37 -11.80 -19.57
N ARG A 655 -14.96 -10.75 -18.84
CA ARG A 655 -15.19 -9.35 -19.18
C ARG A 655 -13.85 -8.61 -19.20
N LEU A 656 -13.44 -8.17 -20.38
CA LEU A 656 -12.19 -7.44 -20.55
C LEU A 656 -12.38 -5.98 -20.09
N ALA A 657 -11.47 -5.53 -19.25
CA ALA A 657 -11.32 -4.12 -18.92
C ALA A 657 -10.46 -3.44 -19.99
N GLU A 658 -10.92 -2.33 -20.55
CA GLU A 658 -10.02 -1.41 -21.25
C GLU A 658 -9.26 -0.60 -20.19
N MET A 659 -8.01 -0.98 -19.93
CA MET A 659 -7.10 -0.18 -19.12
C MET A 659 -6.09 0.47 -20.05
N LYS A 660 -6.13 1.80 -20.16
CA LYS A 660 -5.12 2.56 -20.91
C LYS A 660 -4.02 2.98 -19.97
N LEU A 661 -2.78 2.83 -20.42
CA LEU A 661 -1.64 3.45 -19.75
C LEU A 661 -1.86 4.96 -19.81
N ALA A 662 -1.82 5.66 -18.66
CA ALA A 662 -1.83 7.11 -18.66
C ALA A 662 -0.57 7.59 -19.41
N THR A 663 -0.77 8.12 -20.62
CA THR A 663 0.30 8.66 -21.46
C THR A 663 0.53 10.15 -21.22
N SER A 664 -0.28 10.77 -20.35
CA SER A 664 -0.15 12.19 -20.05
C SER A 664 1.27 12.51 -19.57
N PRO A 665 1.97 13.49 -20.17
CA PRO A 665 3.30 13.90 -19.72
C PRO A 665 3.29 14.41 -18.27
N VAL A 666 2.12 14.80 -17.75
CA VAL A 666 1.94 15.27 -16.36
C VAL A 666 2.33 14.18 -15.36
N VAL A 667 2.11 12.89 -15.65
CA VAL A 667 2.47 11.79 -14.73
C VAL A 667 3.98 11.64 -14.52
N ARG A 668 4.79 12.18 -15.44
CA ARG A 668 6.26 12.22 -15.35
C ARG A 668 6.77 13.49 -14.67
N ASN A 669 5.91 14.45 -14.34
CA ASN A 669 6.30 15.66 -13.63
C ASN A 669 6.90 15.30 -12.25
N PRO A 670 8.08 15.82 -11.85
CA PRO A 670 8.68 15.59 -10.54
C PRO A 670 7.76 15.89 -9.34
N TYR A 671 6.85 16.86 -9.47
CA TYR A 671 5.87 17.18 -8.43
C TYR A 671 4.64 16.26 -8.43
N MET A 672 4.53 15.35 -9.41
CA MET A 672 3.49 14.32 -9.47
C MET A 672 4.09 12.94 -9.16
N SER A 673 5.26 12.63 -9.72
CA SER A 673 6.08 11.45 -9.43
C SER A 673 7.43 11.88 -8.84
N PRO A 674 7.51 12.15 -7.52
CA PRO A 674 8.75 12.56 -6.84
C PRO A 674 9.95 11.63 -7.04
N LEU A 675 9.71 10.36 -7.35
CA LEU A 675 10.78 9.43 -7.71
C LEU A 675 11.56 9.85 -8.97
N LEU A 676 10.90 10.53 -9.90
CA LEU A 676 11.50 10.99 -11.16
C LEU A 676 12.14 12.38 -11.02
N ALA A 677 12.15 12.95 -9.82
CA ALA A 677 12.78 14.24 -9.58
C ALA A 677 14.30 14.14 -9.69
N PRO A 678 14.97 15.13 -10.32
CA PRO A 678 16.43 15.17 -10.32
C PRO A 678 16.95 15.38 -8.90
N ASP A 679 18.16 14.87 -8.61
CA ASP A 679 18.82 15.00 -7.30
C ASP A 679 18.86 16.45 -6.81
N SER A 680 18.97 17.43 -7.70
CA SER A 680 18.96 18.85 -7.34
C SER A 680 17.65 19.32 -6.68
N MET A 681 16.52 18.70 -7.00
CA MET A 681 15.22 18.99 -6.37
C MET A 681 15.00 18.22 -5.06
N LEU A 682 15.69 17.10 -4.90
CA LEU A 682 15.61 16.24 -3.72
C LEU A 682 16.65 16.61 -2.66
N ARG A 683 17.71 17.31 -3.07
CA ARG A 683 18.77 17.79 -2.20
C ARG A 683 18.22 18.67 -1.10
N GLY A 684 18.57 18.35 0.14
CA GLY A 684 18.17 19.13 1.31
C GLY A 684 16.72 18.89 1.77
N LEU A 685 16.01 17.91 1.20
CA LEU A 685 14.77 17.43 1.82
C LEU A 685 15.06 16.94 3.27
N PRO A 686 14.13 17.15 4.21
CA PRO A 686 14.33 16.75 5.60
C PRO A 686 14.30 15.22 5.76
N PRO A 687 14.64 14.70 6.96
CA PRO A 687 14.49 13.29 7.26
C PRO A 687 13.11 12.74 6.89
N ILE A 688 13.09 11.64 6.12
CA ILE A 688 11.86 11.01 5.63
C ILE A 688 11.69 9.65 6.32
N HIS A 689 10.56 9.46 6.98
CA HIS A 689 10.14 8.20 7.57
C HIS A 689 9.03 7.60 6.72
N LEU A 690 9.36 6.56 5.95
CA LEU A 690 8.44 5.79 5.14
C LEU A 690 7.87 4.63 5.95
N VAL A 691 6.56 4.45 5.93
CA VAL A 691 5.89 3.30 6.54
C VAL A 691 5.14 2.55 5.45
N ASP A 692 5.62 1.38 5.03
CA ASP A 692 5.05 0.65 3.90
C ASP A 692 4.76 -0.81 4.24
N TRP A 693 3.83 -1.41 3.51
CA TRP A 693 3.47 -2.82 3.58
C TRP A 693 3.95 -3.59 2.33
N LEU A 694 4.21 -2.89 1.21
CA LEU A 694 4.71 -3.50 -0.02
C LEU A 694 5.73 -2.62 -0.74
N VAL A 695 6.98 -3.00 -0.58
CA VAL A 695 8.15 -2.57 -1.37
C VAL A 695 8.50 -1.10 -1.24
N PRO A 696 9.68 -0.78 -0.72
CA PRO A 696 10.17 0.58 -0.75
C PRO A 696 10.53 1.00 -2.17
N ILE A 697 10.07 2.19 -2.51
CA ILE A 697 10.57 2.94 -3.64
C ILE A 697 11.39 4.08 -3.02
N LEU A 698 12.70 4.08 -3.23
CA LEU A 698 13.57 5.13 -2.69
C LEU A 698 13.82 6.23 -3.69
N PHE A 699 13.87 7.45 -3.17
CA PHE A 699 14.33 8.67 -3.81
C PHE A 699 15.79 8.56 -4.27
N GLY A 700 16.19 9.45 -5.20
CA GLY A 700 17.60 9.71 -5.52
C GLY A 700 18.40 10.23 -4.31
N ASN A 701 19.56 10.85 -4.53
CA ASN A 701 20.43 11.27 -3.42
C ASN A 701 19.81 12.43 -2.61
N VAL A 702 19.10 12.08 -1.53
CA VAL A 702 18.66 12.99 -0.48
C VAL A 702 19.79 13.01 0.53
N ASP A 703 20.53 14.12 0.68
CA ASP A 703 21.67 14.25 1.61
C ASP A 703 21.30 14.06 3.11
N GLN A 704 20.07 13.60 3.41
CA GLN A 704 19.46 13.39 4.73
C GLN A 704 18.92 11.96 4.88
N PRO A 705 18.81 11.43 6.11
CA PRO A 705 18.40 10.04 6.34
C PRO A 705 16.97 9.75 5.86
N VAL A 706 16.81 8.72 5.03
CA VAL A 706 15.51 8.09 4.74
C VAL A 706 15.40 6.78 5.53
N THR A 707 14.41 6.69 6.39
CA THR A 707 14.11 5.50 7.20
C THR A 707 12.90 4.78 6.62
N LEU A 708 12.99 3.45 6.47
CA LEU A 708 11.87 2.61 6.07
C LEU A 708 11.42 1.70 7.22
N CYS A 709 10.12 1.72 7.51
CA CYS A 709 9.46 0.75 8.38
C CYS A 709 8.57 -0.16 7.53
N VAL A 710 8.88 -1.45 7.50
CA VAL A 710 8.08 -2.44 6.79
C VAL A 710 7.10 -3.09 7.74
N VAL A 711 5.82 -3.00 7.38
CA VAL A 711 4.69 -3.52 8.13
C VAL A 711 4.23 -4.82 7.47
N ASP A 712 4.67 -5.94 8.02
CA ASP A 712 4.24 -7.26 7.57
C ASP A 712 2.76 -7.51 7.90
N ASP A 713 2.07 -8.21 7.00
CA ASP A 713 0.75 -8.83 7.20
C ASP A 713 -0.44 -7.87 7.42
N LEU A 714 -0.24 -6.57 7.16
CA LEU A 714 -1.31 -5.57 7.11
C LEU A 714 -1.58 -5.11 5.66
N PRO A 715 -2.84 -4.76 5.34
CA PRO A 715 -3.23 -4.28 4.03
C PRO A 715 -2.87 -2.81 3.81
N HIS A 716 -2.99 -2.34 2.57
CA HIS A 716 -3.06 -0.92 2.26
C HIS A 716 -4.12 -0.21 3.13
N GLY A 717 -3.95 1.08 3.44
CA GLY A 717 -4.93 1.82 4.24
C GLY A 717 -5.04 1.39 5.72
N PHE A 718 -4.07 0.63 6.25
CA PHE A 718 -4.14 0.11 7.63
C PHE A 718 -4.30 1.20 8.70
N LEU A 719 -3.87 2.45 8.44
CA LEU A 719 -4.03 3.57 9.36
C LEU A 719 -5.51 3.90 9.61
N SER A 720 -6.33 3.87 8.55
CA SER A 720 -7.78 4.05 8.65
C SER A 720 -8.46 2.87 9.37
N LEU A 721 -7.80 1.70 9.39
CA LEU A 721 -8.27 0.50 10.08
C LEU A 721 -7.73 0.36 11.52
N SER A 722 -6.98 1.35 12.02
CA SER A 722 -6.31 1.33 13.34
C SER A 722 -7.27 1.14 14.52
N GLN A 723 -8.54 1.50 14.38
CA GLN A 723 -9.54 1.30 15.43
C GLN A 723 -10.23 -0.07 15.37
N LEU A 724 -10.05 -0.82 14.27
CA LEU A 724 -10.79 -2.06 14.00
C LEU A 724 -10.02 -3.33 14.41
N SER A 725 -8.71 -3.25 14.55
CA SER A 725 -7.86 -4.37 14.96
C SER A 725 -6.79 -3.89 15.94
N ARG A 726 -6.42 -4.75 16.88
CA ARG A 726 -5.34 -4.47 17.82
C ARG A 726 -4.01 -4.36 17.08
N GLU A 727 -3.78 -5.21 16.09
CA GLU A 727 -2.57 -5.22 15.27
C GLU A 727 -2.42 -3.90 14.49
N THR A 728 -3.49 -3.41 13.86
CA THR A 728 -3.45 -2.12 13.15
C THR A 728 -3.25 -0.95 14.11
N ARG A 729 -3.86 -0.99 15.30
CA ARG A 729 -3.65 0.01 16.37
C ARG A 729 -2.21 0.05 16.88
N GLU A 730 -1.63 -1.11 17.13
CA GLU A 730 -0.26 -1.21 17.61
C GLU A 730 0.73 -0.70 16.55
N MET A 731 0.44 -0.92 15.26
CA MET A 731 1.27 -0.41 14.17
C MET A 731 1.05 1.09 13.90
N SER A 732 -0.15 1.63 14.08
CA SER A 732 -0.41 3.08 13.96
C SER A 732 0.26 3.91 15.05
N LEU A 733 0.60 3.28 16.18
CA LEU A 733 1.26 3.94 17.31
C LEU A 733 2.79 4.09 17.15
N THR A 734 3.38 3.60 16.05
CA THR A 734 4.82 3.67 15.72
C THR A 734 5.75 3.53 16.95
N ARG A 735 5.38 2.66 17.90
CA ARG A 735 6.16 2.48 19.12
C ARG A 735 7.37 1.63 18.78
N ARG A 736 8.57 2.17 19.02
CA ARG A 736 9.90 1.53 18.85
C ARG A 736 10.09 0.20 19.61
N THR A 737 9.05 -0.33 20.26
CA THR A 737 9.11 -1.42 21.24
C THR A 737 8.20 -2.59 20.86
N ARG A 738 8.52 -3.30 19.78
CA ARG A 738 8.19 -4.73 19.67
C ARG A 738 9.34 -5.48 18.99
N PRO A 739 9.82 -6.60 19.57
CA PRO A 739 10.83 -7.46 18.94
C PRO A 739 10.25 -8.40 17.86
N ARG A 740 8.96 -8.24 17.48
CA ARG A 740 8.30 -9.07 16.45
C ARG A 740 8.03 -8.34 15.12
N SER A 741 8.06 -7.01 15.08
CA SER A 741 8.13 -6.26 13.83
C SER A 741 9.59 -5.88 13.60
N ARG A 742 10.12 -6.16 12.41
CA ARG A 742 11.46 -5.70 12.02
C ARG A 742 11.40 -4.20 11.71
N ALA A 743 11.21 -3.37 12.74
CA ALA A 743 11.47 -1.94 12.65
C ALA A 743 12.99 -1.74 12.63
N CYS A 744 13.61 -2.01 11.48
CA CYS A 744 15.01 -1.74 11.27
C CYS A 744 15.15 -0.29 10.80
N THR A 745 15.90 0.52 11.56
CA THR A 745 16.23 1.88 11.17
C THR A 745 17.50 1.81 10.31
N ALA A 746 17.37 1.82 8.98
CA ALA A 746 18.53 2.01 8.11
C ALA A 746 18.64 3.49 7.78
N THR A 747 19.83 4.06 7.98
CA THR A 747 20.18 5.41 7.51
C THR A 747 20.95 5.22 6.22
N TRP A 748 20.29 5.48 5.10
CA TRP A 748 20.95 5.37 3.81
C TRP A 748 21.59 6.72 3.44
N LYS A 749 22.90 6.69 3.12
CA LYS A 749 23.74 7.84 2.73
C LYS A 749 24.57 7.46 1.49
N GLY A 750 23.91 7.12 0.40
CA GLY A 750 24.58 6.77 -0.86
C GLY A 750 23.90 7.46 -2.05
N PRO A 751 24.49 7.41 -3.24
CA PRO A 751 23.74 7.64 -4.47
C PRO A 751 22.95 6.37 -4.83
N ILE A 752 21.66 6.50 -5.13
CA ILE A 752 20.88 5.47 -5.82
C ILE A 752 21.11 5.80 -7.27
N THR A 753 21.71 4.85 -7.96
CA THR A 753 22.02 4.99 -9.38
C THR A 753 20.73 4.79 -10.19
N VAL A 754 19.88 5.81 -10.25
CA VAL A 754 19.10 6.09 -11.45
C VAL A 754 19.95 7.09 -12.24
N LEU A 755 20.92 6.60 -13.03
CA LEU A 755 21.81 7.49 -13.78
C LEU A 755 20.99 8.41 -14.72
N PRO A 756 21.05 9.76 -14.57
CA PRO A 756 20.65 10.71 -15.60
C PRO A 756 21.91 11.18 -16.39
N PRO A 757 21.76 12.01 -17.45
CA PRO A 757 22.27 11.72 -18.79
C PRO A 757 23.75 12.03 -18.97
N TRP A 758 24.45 11.17 -19.71
CA TRP A 758 25.66 11.58 -20.42
C TRP A 758 25.26 12.41 -21.65
N VAL A 759 25.08 13.73 -21.46
CA VAL A 759 25.20 14.67 -22.57
C VAL A 759 26.62 15.23 -22.53
N THR A 760 27.51 14.68 -23.36
CA THR A 760 28.38 15.41 -24.30
C THR A 760 29.43 14.48 -24.89
N GLN A 761 29.33 14.20 -26.19
CA GLN A 761 30.51 14.25 -27.05
C GLN A 761 30.10 14.79 -28.42
N ARG A 762 30.46 16.05 -28.66
CA ARG A 762 30.58 16.62 -30.00
C ARG A 762 32.00 16.41 -30.49
N ASN A 763 32.08 16.07 -31.77
CA ASN A 763 33.18 16.27 -32.73
C ASN A 763 34.34 15.27 -32.78
N SER A 764 34.28 14.41 -33.80
CA SER A 764 35.39 14.28 -34.77
C SER A 764 34.85 14.12 -36.20
N LEU A 765 34.94 15.23 -36.93
CA LEU A 765 35.21 15.39 -38.37
C LEU A 765 35.18 14.13 -39.26
N GLN A 766 34.27 14.14 -40.25
CA GLN A 766 34.62 14.01 -41.68
C GLN A 766 33.46 14.54 -42.56
N HIS A 767 33.70 15.69 -43.21
CA HIS A 767 33.00 16.17 -44.41
C HIS A 767 33.48 15.38 -45.65
N PRO A 768 32.90 15.53 -46.87
CA PRO A 768 31.97 16.58 -47.34
C PRO A 768 30.79 16.08 -48.22
N PHE A 769 29.71 16.85 -48.30
CA PHE A 769 29.06 17.11 -49.60
C PHE A 769 28.29 18.45 -49.56
N ARG A 770 28.37 19.15 -50.68
CA ARG A 770 28.05 20.57 -50.94
C ARG A 770 26.55 20.83 -51.23
N GLY A 771 26.12 22.06 -50.97
CA GLY A 771 25.00 22.74 -51.67
C GLY A 771 24.08 23.49 -50.69
N ARG A 772 24.24 24.81 -50.49
CA ARG A 772 23.40 25.92 -51.04
C ARG A 772 21.89 25.70 -50.77
N SER A 773 21.08 26.59 -50.20
CA SER A 773 21.10 28.06 -50.09
C SER A 773 19.90 28.52 -49.23
N CYS A 774 19.99 29.76 -48.74
CA CYS A 774 19.03 30.56 -47.95
C CYS A 774 17.58 30.67 -48.52
N TRP A 775 16.59 30.89 -47.64
CA TRP A 775 15.69 32.07 -47.52
C TRP A 775 14.35 31.73 -46.83
N LEU A 776 13.81 32.70 -46.07
CA LEU A 776 12.53 32.70 -45.34
C LEU A 776 11.30 32.83 -46.29
N PRO A 777 10.08 33.22 -45.82
CA PRO A 777 8.89 32.38 -45.63
C PRO A 777 7.72 32.77 -46.58
N GLY A 778 6.58 32.07 -46.53
CA GLY A 778 5.32 32.64 -47.02
C GLY A 778 4.29 31.65 -47.61
N GLU A 779 3.11 31.69 -47.02
CA GLU A 779 1.76 31.58 -47.59
C GLU A 779 1.28 30.29 -48.30
N GLY A 780 0.19 29.75 -47.74
CA GLY A 780 -1.06 29.52 -48.48
C GLY A 780 -1.15 28.29 -49.40
N VAL A 781 -1.79 27.23 -48.91
CA VAL A 781 -3.12 26.72 -49.30
C VAL A 781 -3.48 25.55 -48.39
#